data_AF-A0A8J2QXA4-F1
#
_entry.id   AF-A0A8J2QXA4-F1
#
_cell.length_a   1.000
_cell.length_b   1.000
_cell.length_c   1.000
_cell.angle_alpha   90.00
_cell.angle_beta   90.00
_cell.angle_gamma   90.00
#
_symmetry.space_group_name_H-M   'P 1'
#
loop_
_entity.id
_entity.type
_entity.pdbx_description
1 polymer ?
#
loop_
_entity_poly.entity_id
_entity_poly.type
_entity_poly.pdbx_seq_one_letter_code
_entity_poly.pdbx_strand_id
1 'polypeptide(L)'
;MSDSNLKQGVRIELGRIPDDVFLNESPKYGDLYETYNWTRIRRNLCVKKAEIMDVISKNVIVNKIDHINNTTKKSKIRINEYFPVENIISSAWSKDGLPDDDIYYNMNIDLILKKVTLENKWSNTKLKTVEIQFGLKNPGYVEIEPGETITTKLTARKTTALYKITYKAQLTGSIIANFAHEYGKYHFYAPKISDIMKANRLNNEIITTEVIEIKCYTDPRMDVFDKKTGKRMIIKALVLGASITVGIFVFHVAVVPLIFKYSKTFRRHLIFANFAQWPLNVNYDNPTESGIEGARNFYIEYESKVDKCPMKIGVWHILPKSSYERIKGSFERGDNEELNRAMDEDIINSKQPVVLYCHGNSNSRAAYHRIQLYKFFQKMDFHTIAFDYRGYGDSTNVMPTEDGVVEDSLIVFDWLNTTLEPAKERPPVFVWGHSLGTGISSHLLGNLKELSKNILEKAEPLKLPNGLILESPFNNLADEVNHHPLAILVSWLPYFKEMFVSPFIGCPCHSFRSDDHLSRQRSLPVLVLHARDDLVVPHIVGEKLYQSIVKSRANGGATIKLHSYDKNQSLGHKWICTAKDLPQVVGAILVTGASLTASVLVLQVAVLPLLFRYSKSVQRKMVFSNCSVWHIVPCSLFRELFVVHDYLSIDQRLLNELRRTKNTVVLYCHGNSNHRASPHRLQMYKVFQDLNFHVITFDYRGYGDSTRVRPTESGVVEDALQVYSWIINNIQKNEQPMVVLWGHSLGTAIAANLVSNLSTLCNSRGVCLPPPHALVLEAPFNNLLDEIECHPFSKLVSWLPYFRGSFVKPFMSSEHTFTTDCYLSRVPSMPILMLHSRGDRIVPYDLACKLHECISASRSTGGAPLVFHSFDRGHNDLCEAPELPAVVESFLELVKKK
;
A
#
# COMPACT_ATOMS: atom_id res chain seq x y z
N MET A 1 -8.47 9.11 -52.63
CA MET A 1 -9.82 9.65 -52.88
C MET A 1 -9.70 10.75 -53.92
N SER A 2 -10.64 10.86 -54.86
CA SER A 2 -10.70 12.00 -55.78
C SER A 2 -11.38 13.21 -55.13
N ASP A 3 -11.24 14.41 -55.71
CA ASP A 3 -11.92 15.64 -55.25
C ASP A 3 -13.44 15.43 -55.13
N SER A 4 -14.05 14.75 -56.11
CA SER A 4 -15.47 14.43 -56.11
C SER A 4 -15.88 13.59 -54.90
N ASN A 5 -15.05 12.63 -54.46
CA ASN A 5 -15.35 11.82 -53.28
C ASN A 5 -15.24 12.65 -52.00
N LEU A 6 -14.28 13.57 -51.92
CA LEU A 6 -14.13 14.46 -50.78
C LEU A 6 -15.34 15.39 -50.64
N LYS A 7 -15.75 16.04 -51.73
CA LYS A 7 -16.94 16.90 -51.76
C LYS A 7 -18.22 16.15 -51.43
N GLN A 8 -18.37 14.93 -51.95
CA GLN A 8 -19.50 14.06 -51.61
C GLN A 8 -19.50 13.67 -50.12
N GLY A 9 -18.33 13.34 -49.56
CA GLY A 9 -18.21 13.03 -48.14
C GLY A 9 -18.56 14.23 -47.26
N VAL A 10 -18.10 15.44 -47.64
CA VAL A 10 -18.49 16.68 -46.94
C VAL A 10 -19.99 16.93 -47.04
N ARG A 11 -20.59 16.68 -48.20
CA ARG A 11 -22.06 16.79 -48.35
C ARG A 11 -22.80 15.87 -47.40
N ILE A 12 -22.34 14.62 -47.25
CA ILE A 12 -22.98 13.66 -46.36
C ILE A 12 -22.77 14.05 -44.90
N GLU A 13 -21.58 14.52 -44.54
CA GLU A 13 -21.20 14.85 -43.17
C GLU A 13 -21.77 16.20 -42.70
N LEU A 14 -21.64 17.24 -43.51
CA LEU A 14 -22.07 18.60 -43.18
C LEU A 14 -23.42 18.98 -43.79
N GLY A 15 -24.03 18.12 -44.59
CA GLY A 15 -25.34 18.35 -45.22
C GLY A 15 -25.33 19.20 -46.50
N ARG A 16 -24.17 19.73 -46.92
CA ARG A 16 -24.05 20.60 -48.11
C ARG A 16 -22.76 20.32 -48.89
N ILE A 17 -22.84 20.37 -50.22
CA ILE A 17 -21.66 20.26 -51.09
C ILE A 17 -20.82 21.54 -50.93
N PRO A 18 -19.53 21.44 -50.58
CA PRO A 18 -18.64 22.58 -50.54
C PRO A 18 -18.17 22.96 -51.94
N ASP A 19 -17.82 24.23 -52.13
CA ASP A 19 -17.29 24.74 -53.40
C ASP A 19 -15.87 24.19 -53.64
N ASP A 20 -15.02 24.23 -52.61
CA ASP A 20 -13.67 23.67 -52.64
C ASP A 20 -13.39 22.80 -51.41
N VAL A 21 -12.52 21.80 -51.58
CA VAL A 21 -12.01 20.98 -50.48
C VAL A 21 -10.49 20.86 -50.58
N PHE A 22 -9.82 21.01 -49.45
CA PHE A 22 -8.36 20.92 -49.35
C PHE A 22 -7.96 19.86 -48.33
N LEU A 23 -6.94 19.06 -48.64
CA LEU A 23 -6.42 18.03 -47.72
C LEU A 23 -5.34 18.57 -46.78
N ASN A 24 -4.51 19.53 -47.22
CA ASN A 24 -3.36 20.00 -46.44
C ASN A 24 -3.01 21.49 -46.65
N GLU A 25 -3.13 22.04 -47.86
CA GLU A 25 -2.87 23.46 -48.11
C GLU A 25 -4.02 24.09 -48.89
N SER A 26 -4.32 25.36 -48.58
CA SER A 26 -5.29 26.19 -49.28
C SER A 26 -4.54 27.35 -49.96
N PRO A 27 -4.08 27.18 -51.22
CA PRO A 27 -3.15 28.11 -51.85
C PRO A 27 -3.65 29.56 -51.94
N LYS A 28 -4.97 29.76 -51.91
CA LYS A 28 -5.62 31.07 -52.03
C LYS A 28 -5.84 31.79 -50.70
N TYR A 29 -5.81 31.08 -49.57
CA TYR A 29 -6.25 31.60 -48.26
C TYR A 29 -5.18 31.49 -47.16
N GLY A 30 -3.94 31.15 -47.52
CA GLY A 30 -2.86 30.93 -46.55
C GLY A 30 -3.02 29.63 -45.76
N ASP A 31 -2.26 29.49 -44.67
CA ASP A 31 -2.33 28.31 -43.79
C ASP A 31 -3.51 28.41 -42.81
N LEU A 32 -4.65 27.89 -43.25
CA LEU A 32 -5.87 27.83 -42.44
C LEU A 32 -5.73 26.88 -41.23
N TYR A 33 -4.82 25.90 -41.27
CA TYR A 33 -4.60 25.02 -40.13
C TYR A 33 -3.92 25.75 -38.97
N GLU A 34 -2.91 26.58 -39.26
CA GLU A 34 -2.28 27.41 -38.25
C GLU A 34 -3.22 28.53 -37.78
N THR A 35 -3.88 29.21 -38.72
CA THR A 35 -4.78 30.35 -38.43
C THR A 35 -5.92 29.97 -37.48
N TYR A 36 -6.53 28.80 -37.68
CA TYR A 36 -7.67 28.34 -36.89
C TYR A 36 -7.33 27.22 -35.90
N ASN A 37 -6.03 26.93 -35.72
CA ASN A 37 -5.52 25.86 -34.87
C ASN A 37 -6.17 24.49 -35.17
N TRP A 38 -6.34 24.17 -36.45
CA TRP A 38 -6.89 22.90 -36.90
C TRP A 38 -5.80 21.84 -37.10
N THR A 39 -6.21 20.58 -36.96
CA THR A 39 -5.28 19.46 -37.12
C THR A 39 -5.08 19.07 -38.58
N ARG A 40 -3.86 19.26 -39.09
CA ARG A 40 -3.46 18.80 -40.43
C ARG A 40 -3.63 17.30 -40.60
N ILE A 41 -3.92 16.86 -41.82
CA ILE A 41 -4.03 15.43 -42.12
C ILE A 41 -2.64 14.80 -42.05
N ARG A 42 -2.54 13.76 -41.24
CA ARG A 42 -1.33 12.96 -41.08
C ARG A 42 -1.68 11.49 -41.14
N ARG A 43 -0.76 10.67 -41.67
CA ARG A 43 -0.84 9.22 -41.53
C ARG A 43 -0.21 8.83 -40.20
N ASN A 44 -0.95 8.04 -39.43
CA ASN A 44 -0.47 7.48 -38.18
C ASN A 44 -0.30 5.97 -38.35
N LEU A 45 0.92 5.48 -38.14
CA LEU A 45 1.29 4.07 -38.17
C LEU A 45 1.47 3.56 -36.74
N CYS A 46 0.67 2.59 -36.32
CA CYS A 46 0.72 2.03 -34.98
C CYS A 46 1.00 0.53 -35.02
N VAL A 47 1.91 0.05 -34.17
CA VAL A 47 2.12 -1.39 -33.98
C VAL A 47 0.85 -2.00 -33.36
N LYS A 48 0.30 -3.02 -34.01
CA LYS A 48 -0.85 -3.79 -33.51
C LYS A 48 -0.42 -5.05 -32.79
N LYS A 49 0.55 -5.76 -33.36
CA LYS A 49 1.01 -7.05 -32.87
C LYS A 49 2.46 -7.24 -33.27
N ALA A 50 3.27 -7.81 -32.39
CA ALA A 50 4.59 -8.32 -32.71
C ALA A 50 4.63 -9.79 -32.28
N GLU A 51 5.05 -10.68 -33.18
CA GLU A 51 5.10 -12.11 -32.93
C GLU A 51 6.42 -12.72 -33.42
N ILE A 52 6.92 -13.71 -32.69
CA ILE A 52 8.09 -14.49 -33.10
C ILE A 52 7.58 -15.58 -34.04
N MET A 53 8.08 -15.59 -35.27
CA MET A 53 7.75 -16.61 -36.26
C MET A 53 8.60 -17.86 -36.07
N ASP A 54 9.92 -17.67 -35.91
CA ASP A 54 10.87 -18.78 -35.79
C ASP A 54 12.16 -18.32 -35.09
N VAL A 55 12.83 -19.25 -34.43
CA VAL A 55 14.14 -19.04 -33.78
C VAL A 55 15.03 -20.25 -34.06
N ILE A 56 15.99 -20.09 -34.97
CA ILE A 56 16.94 -21.13 -35.34
C ILE A 56 18.29 -20.82 -34.69
N SER A 57 18.77 -21.72 -33.83
CA SER A 57 20.07 -21.59 -33.15
C SER A 57 21.01 -22.71 -33.56
N LYS A 58 22.21 -22.34 -34.02
CA LYS A 58 23.27 -23.31 -34.37
C LYS A 58 24.61 -22.93 -33.76
N ASN A 59 25.35 -23.92 -33.26
CA ASN A 59 26.72 -23.70 -32.81
C ASN A 59 27.64 -23.58 -34.04
N VAL A 60 28.44 -22.52 -34.09
CA VAL A 60 29.37 -22.24 -35.18
C VAL A 60 30.76 -21.94 -34.64
N ILE A 61 31.77 -22.24 -35.45
CA ILE A 61 33.15 -21.83 -35.18
C ILE A 61 33.30 -20.43 -35.75
N VAL A 62 33.65 -19.46 -34.91
CA VAL A 62 33.85 -18.06 -35.30
C VAL A 62 35.25 -17.87 -35.84
N ASN A 63 36.26 -18.36 -35.12
CA ASN A 63 37.64 -18.29 -35.58
C ASN A 63 38.50 -19.42 -34.97
N LYS A 64 39.66 -19.65 -35.59
CA LYS A 64 40.68 -20.61 -35.17
C LYS A 64 42.07 -19.99 -35.38
N ILE A 65 42.88 -19.87 -34.33
CA ILE A 65 44.24 -19.34 -34.39
C ILE A 65 45.24 -20.34 -33.82
N ASP A 66 46.37 -20.50 -34.50
CA ASP A 66 47.49 -21.31 -34.02
C ASP A 66 48.56 -20.41 -33.38
N HIS A 67 49.00 -20.79 -32.19
CA HIS A 67 50.07 -20.14 -31.44
C HIS A 67 51.25 -21.09 -31.32
N ILE A 68 52.44 -20.64 -31.75
CA ILE A 68 53.65 -21.47 -31.80
C ILE A 68 54.73 -20.87 -30.88
N ASN A 69 55.28 -21.69 -29.98
CA ASN A 69 56.42 -21.29 -29.16
C ASN A 69 57.75 -21.68 -29.84
N ASN A 70 58.31 -20.79 -30.66
CA ASN A 70 59.61 -21.01 -31.31
C ASN A 70 60.82 -20.66 -30.44
N THR A 71 60.62 -20.40 -29.14
CA THR A 71 61.71 -20.05 -28.22
C THR A 71 62.26 -21.29 -27.52
N THR A 72 63.44 -21.17 -26.90
CA THR A 72 64.06 -22.24 -26.11
C THR A 72 63.53 -22.34 -24.68
N LYS A 73 62.56 -21.49 -24.29
CA LYS A 73 62.00 -21.44 -22.93
C LYS A 73 60.48 -21.57 -22.95
N LYS A 74 59.93 -22.06 -21.84
CA LYS A 74 58.48 -22.13 -21.63
C LYS A 74 57.86 -20.73 -21.68
N SER A 75 56.76 -20.59 -22.41
CA SER A 75 56.07 -19.32 -22.61
C SER A 75 54.65 -19.34 -22.04
N LYS A 76 54.21 -18.21 -21.49
CA LYS A 76 52.83 -18.01 -21.02
C LYS A 76 52.10 -17.16 -22.07
N ILE A 77 51.17 -17.78 -22.78
CA ILE A 77 50.34 -17.07 -23.74
C ILE A 77 49.03 -16.67 -23.07
N ARG A 78 48.74 -15.38 -23.12
CA ARG A 78 47.47 -14.81 -22.65
C ARG A 78 46.41 -15.05 -23.71
N ILE A 79 45.27 -15.61 -23.31
CA ILE A 79 44.15 -15.86 -24.21
C ILE A 79 43.07 -14.82 -23.96
N ASN A 80 43.01 -13.77 -24.79
CA ASN A 80 42.05 -12.67 -24.71
C ASN A 80 41.60 -12.18 -26.09
N GLU A 81 41.54 -13.09 -27.06
CA GLU A 81 41.19 -12.78 -28.43
C GLU A 81 39.73 -12.31 -28.55
N TYR A 82 39.54 -11.18 -29.22
CA TYR A 82 38.24 -10.69 -29.68
C TYR A 82 38.28 -10.65 -31.20
N PHE A 83 37.17 -11.07 -31.82
CA PHE A 83 37.02 -10.98 -33.26
C PHE A 83 35.82 -10.11 -33.59
N PRO A 84 35.93 -9.25 -34.61
CA PRO A 84 34.77 -8.60 -35.17
C PRO A 84 33.84 -9.68 -35.74
N VAL A 85 32.60 -9.72 -35.26
CA VAL A 85 31.54 -10.50 -35.88
C VAL A 85 30.40 -9.58 -36.27
N GLU A 86 29.82 -9.88 -37.42
CA GLU A 86 28.73 -9.12 -37.99
C GLU A 86 27.38 -9.70 -37.55
N ASN A 87 26.63 -8.91 -36.77
CA ASN A 87 25.21 -9.16 -36.56
C ASN A 87 24.44 -8.49 -37.71
N ILE A 88 23.49 -9.21 -38.29
CA ILE A 88 22.70 -8.72 -39.44
C ILE A 88 21.27 -8.53 -38.97
N ILE A 89 20.73 -7.34 -39.21
CA ILE A 89 19.33 -7.02 -39.01
C ILE A 89 18.77 -6.70 -40.40
N SER A 90 17.80 -7.48 -40.86
CA SER A 90 17.06 -7.16 -42.08
C SER A 90 15.60 -6.93 -41.77
N SER A 91 14.99 -6.04 -42.53
CA SER A 91 13.59 -5.67 -42.45
C SER A 91 13.03 -5.71 -43.87
N ALA A 92 11.91 -6.41 -44.04
CA ALA A 92 11.20 -6.51 -45.30
C ALA A 92 9.69 -6.34 -45.08
N TRP A 93 9.07 -5.49 -45.89
CA TRP A 93 7.63 -5.21 -45.81
C TRP A 93 6.82 -6.12 -46.74
N SER A 94 5.60 -6.47 -46.33
CA SER A 94 4.58 -7.02 -47.24
C SER A 94 4.11 -5.92 -48.19
N LYS A 95 4.03 -6.20 -49.50
CA LYS A 95 3.67 -5.20 -50.52
C LYS A 95 2.24 -4.65 -50.41
N ASP A 96 1.35 -5.35 -49.70
CA ASP A 96 -0.08 -5.02 -49.68
C ASP A 96 -0.38 -3.73 -48.89
N GLY A 97 -1.10 -2.81 -49.54
CA GLY A 97 -1.69 -1.62 -48.91
C GLY A 97 -0.72 -0.48 -48.55
N LEU A 98 0.54 -0.56 -48.95
CA LEU A 98 1.53 0.47 -48.63
C LEU A 98 1.43 1.67 -49.61
N PRO A 99 1.40 2.91 -49.11
CA PRO A 99 1.46 4.10 -49.96
C PRO A 99 2.89 4.36 -50.46
N ASP A 100 3.02 5.14 -51.55
CA ASP A 100 4.31 5.54 -52.13
C ASP A 100 5.06 6.61 -51.31
N ASP A 101 4.47 7.08 -50.21
CA ASP A 101 4.99 8.20 -49.42
C ASP A 101 6.14 7.82 -48.48
N ASP A 102 7.01 8.81 -48.25
CA ASP A 102 8.23 8.68 -47.46
C ASP A 102 7.97 8.81 -45.94
N ILE A 103 7.48 7.72 -45.33
CA ILE A 103 7.34 7.64 -43.86
C ILE A 103 8.58 6.97 -43.26
N TYR A 104 9.32 7.70 -42.42
CA TYR A 104 10.51 7.21 -41.72
C TYR A 104 10.19 6.83 -40.27
N TYR A 105 10.80 5.76 -39.78
CA TYR A 105 10.68 5.29 -38.41
C TYR A 105 12.00 4.71 -37.91
N ASN A 106 12.15 4.71 -36.58
CA ASN A 106 13.33 4.17 -35.90
C ASN A 106 12.93 2.99 -35.03
N MET A 107 13.66 1.88 -35.15
CA MET A 107 13.53 0.72 -34.28
C MET A 107 14.78 0.57 -33.41
N ASN A 108 14.58 0.61 -32.09
CA ASN A 108 15.65 0.36 -31.13
C ASN A 108 15.67 -1.12 -30.77
N ILE A 109 16.77 -1.80 -31.11
CA ILE A 109 16.99 -3.22 -30.88
C ILE A 109 18.12 -3.37 -29.88
N ASP A 110 17.84 -4.01 -28.75
CA ASP A 110 18.84 -4.29 -27.72
C ASP A 110 19.47 -5.67 -27.96
N LEU A 111 20.69 -5.69 -28.51
CA LEU A 111 21.49 -6.90 -28.60
C LEU A 111 22.31 -7.01 -27.31
N ILE A 112 22.57 -8.24 -26.84
CA ILE A 112 23.24 -8.57 -25.56
C ILE A 112 24.50 -7.72 -25.24
N LEU A 113 25.19 -7.19 -26.26
CA LEU A 113 26.41 -6.39 -26.12
C LEU A 113 26.32 -4.97 -26.72
N LYS A 114 25.24 -4.61 -27.41
CA LYS A 114 25.12 -3.31 -28.11
C LYS A 114 23.67 -2.98 -28.47
N LYS A 115 23.23 -1.78 -28.11
CA LYS A 115 21.97 -1.21 -28.61
C LYS A 115 22.15 -0.71 -30.04
N VAL A 116 21.20 -1.01 -30.90
CA VAL A 116 21.21 -0.65 -32.33
C VAL A 116 19.91 0.04 -32.68
N THR A 117 20.00 1.23 -33.26
CA THR A 117 18.85 1.91 -33.86
C THR A 117 18.84 1.61 -35.37
N LEU A 118 17.80 0.97 -35.88
CA LEU A 118 17.54 0.83 -37.31
C LEU A 118 16.58 1.94 -37.74
N GLU A 119 17.10 2.91 -38.47
CA GLU A 119 16.28 3.90 -39.15
C GLU A 119 15.81 3.28 -40.46
N ASN A 120 14.52 3.21 -40.73
CA ASN A 120 13.99 2.67 -41.97
C ASN A 120 12.86 3.55 -42.52
N LYS A 121 12.56 3.36 -43.80
CA LYS A 121 11.44 3.96 -44.50
C LYS A 121 10.39 2.88 -44.73
N TRP A 122 9.13 3.26 -44.63
CA TRP A 122 8.01 2.40 -44.98
C TRP A 122 8.15 1.90 -46.42
N SER A 123 7.67 0.69 -46.71
CA SER A 123 7.84 -0.03 -47.99
C SER A 123 9.28 -0.35 -48.43
N ASN A 124 10.30 0.11 -47.69
CA ASN A 124 11.70 -0.17 -48.02
C ASN A 124 12.21 -1.45 -47.33
N THR A 125 12.85 -2.31 -48.11
CA THR A 125 13.61 -3.43 -47.55
C THR A 125 14.99 -2.92 -47.15
N LYS A 126 15.33 -3.01 -45.87
CA LYS A 126 16.61 -2.49 -45.36
C LYS A 126 17.39 -3.57 -44.64
N LEU A 127 18.69 -3.62 -44.94
CA LEU A 127 19.65 -4.46 -44.26
C LEU A 127 20.65 -3.56 -43.54
N LYS A 128 20.88 -3.84 -42.25
CA LYS A 128 21.88 -3.18 -41.43
C LYS A 128 22.78 -4.22 -40.79
N THR A 129 24.07 -4.11 -41.10
CA THR A 129 25.11 -4.91 -40.47
C THR A 129 25.69 -4.12 -39.30
N VAL A 130 25.86 -4.79 -38.16
CA VAL A 130 26.47 -4.22 -36.97
C VAL A 130 27.62 -5.11 -36.54
N GLU A 131 28.82 -4.58 -36.69
CA GLU A 131 30.02 -5.21 -36.17
C GLU A 131 30.08 -5.06 -34.65
N ILE A 132 30.34 -6.18 -33.97
CA ILE A 132 30.64 -6.23 -32.54
C ILE A 132 31.95 -6.98 -32.30
N GLN A 133 32.72 -6.52 -31.31
CA GLN A 133 33.89 -7.27 -30.83
C GLN A 133 33.40 -8.42 -29.94
N PHE A 134 33.59 -9.66 -30.40
CA PHE A 134 33.04 -10.85 -29.78
C PHE A 134 34.17 -11.77 -29.28
N GLY A 135 34.15 -12.09 -27.99
CA GLY A 135 35.23 -12.81 -27.29
C GLY A 135 34.94 -12.99 -25.80
N LEU A 136 35.94 -13.45 -25.04
CA LEU A 136 35.82 -13.67 -23.59
C LEU A 136 36.35 -12.48 -22.77
N LYS A 137 35.51 -11.97 -21.86
CA LYS A 137 35.80 -10.78 -21.02
C LYS A 137 36.79 -11.04 -19.88
N ASN A 138 36.91 -12.28 -19.40
CA ASN A 138 37.73 -12.65 -18.25
C ASN A 138 38.98 -13.44 -18.69
N PRO A 139 40.20 -12.86 -18.60
CA PRO A 139 41.40 -13.45 -19.21
C PRO A 139 42.00 -14.57 -18.36
N GLY A 140 42.44 -15.63 -19.03
CA GLY A 140 43.34 -16.63 -18.49
C GLY A 140 44.61 -16.76 -19.32
N TYR A 141 45.50 -17.67 -18.93
CA TYR A 141 46.71 -18.00 -19.68
C TYR A 141 46.84 -19.51 -19.89
N VAL A 142 47.58 -19.87 -20.94
CA VAL A 142 48.03 -21.23 -21.21
C VAL A 142 49.54 -21.22 -21.26
N GLU A 143 50.14 -22.22 -20.62
CA GLU A 143 51.57 -22.47 -20.64
C GLU A 143 51.91 -23.41 -21.79
N ILE A 144 52.92 -23.06 -22.58
CA ILE A 144 53.34 -23.80 -23.78
C ILE A 144 54.83 -24.06 -23.70
N GLU A 145 55.24 -25.31 -23.93
CA GLU A 145 56.65 -25.71 -23.92
C GLU A 145 57.36 -25.29 -25.23
N PRO A 146 58.71 -25.22 -25.25
CA PRO A 146 59.48 -24.98 -26.47
C PRO A 146 59.11 -25.94 -27.63
N GLY A 147 58.80 -25.39 -28.80
CA GLY A 147 58.44 -26.15 -30.00
C GLY A 147 56.98 -26.63 -30.07
N GLU A 148 56.18 -26.42 -29.03
CA GLU A 148 54.75 -26.78 -29.05
C GLU A 148 53.91 -25.75 -29.81
N THR A 149 52.83 -26.24 -30.43
CA THR A 149 51.82 -25.42 -31.09
C THR A 149 50.46 -25.73 -30.48
N ILE A 150 49.77 -24.69 -30.01
CA ILE A 150 48.38 -24.79 -29.54
C ILE A 150 47.45 -24.09 -30.52
N THR A 151 46.22 -24.53 -30.57
CA THR A 151 45.16 -23.88 -31.33
C THR A 151 44.09 -23.34 -30.40
N THR A 152 43.79 -22.04 -30.48
CA THR A 152 42.58 -21.43 -29.89
C THR A 152 41.43 -21.57 -30.88
N LYS A 153 40.27 -22.01 -30.38
CA LYS A 153 39.03 -22.17 -31.16
C LYS A 153 37.93 -21.38 -30.48
N LEU A 154 37.54 -20.26 -31.08
CA LEU A 154 36.38 -19.50 -30.63
C LEU A 154 35.12 -20.07 -31.28
N THR A 155 34.18 -20.51 -30.46
CA THR A 155 32.85 -20.96 -30.88
C THR A 155 31.78 -20.04 -30.32
N ALA A 156 30.67 -19.95 -31.04
CA ALA A 156 29.51 -19.15 -30.68
C ALA A 156 28.24 -19.90 -31.03
N ARG A 157 27.13 -19.49 -30.41
CA ARG A 157 25.79 -19.83 -30.89
C ARG A 157 25.34 -18.73 -31.84
N LYS A 158 25.14 -19.06 -33.12
CA LYS A 158 24.54 -18.18 -34.12
C LYS A 158 23.03 -18.40 -34.11
N THR A 159 22.30 -17.38 -33.70
CA THR A 159 20.84 -17.39 -33.59
C THR A 159 20.24 -16.52 -34.69
N THR A 160 19.28 -17.07 -35.43
CA THR A 160 18.46 -16.34 -36.40
C THR A 160 17.04 -16.32 -35.87
N ALA A 161 16.53 -15.14 -35.54
CA ALA A 161 15.16 -14.95 -35.07
C ALA A 161 14.37 -14.16 -36.10
N LEU A 162 13.20 -14.66 -36.48
CA LEU A 162 12.26 -14.01 -37.38
C LEU A 162 11.11 -13.46 -36.57
N TYR A 163 10.88 -12.16 -36.69
CA TYR A 163 9.78 -11.45 -36.07
C TYR A 163 8.83 -10.96 -37.15
N LYS A 164 7.53 -11.08 -36.93
CA LYS A 164 6.51 -10.44 -37.73
C LYS A 164 5.85 -9.35 -36.91
N ILE A 165 5.93 -8.13 -37.41
CA ILE A 165 5.25 -6.98 -36.83
C ILE A 165 4.08 -6.62 -37.73
N THR A 166 2.89 -6.59 -37.16
CA THR A 166 1.68 -6.14 -37.82
C THR A 166 1.42 -4.69 -37.43
N TYR A 167 1.32 -3.83 -38.42
CA TYR A 167 1.02 -2.41 -38.26
C TYR A 167 -0.38 -2.10 -38.74
N LYS A 168 -1.01 -1.12 -38.08
CA LYS A 168 -2.21 -0.45 -38.57
C LYS A 168 -1.83 0.97 -38.97
N ALA A 169 -2.10 1.32 -40.23
CA ALA A 169 -2.02 2.67 -40.73
C ALA A 169 -3.42 3.28 -40.83
N GLN A 170 -3.56 4.55 -40.46
CA GLN A 170 -4.80 5.31 -40.59
C GLN A 170 -4.53 6.79 -40.85
N LEU A 171 -5.44 7.47 -41.55
CA LEU A 171 -5.41 8.94 -41.68
C LEU A 171 -6.10 9.57 -40.47
N THR A 172 -5.46 10.59 -39.90
CA THR A 172 -5.98 11.39 -38.78
C THR A 172 -5.87 12.87 -39.12
N GLY A 173 -6.75 13.71 -38.58
CA GLY A 173 -6.78 15.15 -38.85
C GLY A 173 -8.04 15.55 -39.60
N SER A 174 -8.09 16.81 -40.04
CA SER A 174 -9.26 17.40 -40.68
C SER A 174 -8.96 17.84 -42.11
N ILE A 175 -9.92 17.66 -43.02
CA ILE A 175 -9.91 18.35 -44.32
C ILE A 175 -10.39 19.79 -44.11
N ILE A 176 -10.15 20.67 -45.07
CA ILE A 176 -10.77 22.00 -45.12
C ILE A 176 -11.87 21.97 -46.17
N ALA A 177 -13.09 22.29 -45.78
CA ALA A 177 -14.21 22.53 -46.68
C ALA A 177 -14.47 24.05 -46.77
N ASN A 178 -14.50 24.59 -47.98
CA ASN A 178 -14.77 25.99 -48.26
C ASN A 178 -16.15 26.15 -48.90
N PHE A 179 -16.93 27.10 -48.40
CA PHE A 179 -18.20 27.52 -48.96
C PHE A 179 -18.09 29.00 -49.37
N ALA A 180 -18.31 29.30 -50.64
CA ALA A 180 -18.20 30.64 -51.21
C ALA A 180 -19.16 31.65 -50.54
N HIS A 181 -20.29 31.16 -50.05
CA HIS A 181 -21.21 31.89 -49.19
C HIS A 181 -21.27 31.21 -47.82
N GLU A 182 -21.42 32.00 -46.75
CA GLU A 182 -21.49 31.48 -45.38
C GLU A 182 -22.51 30.33 -45.31
N TYR A 183 -22.02 29.18 -44.83
CA TYR A 183 -22.87 28.06 -44.50
C TYR A 183 -22.98 28.05 -42.98
N GLY A 184 -24.18 28.26 -42.43
CA GLY A 184 -24.33 28.53 -40.99
C GLY A 184 -23.73 29.89 -40.61
N LYS A 185 -22.56 29.88 -39.96
CA LYS A 185 -21.86 31.11 -39.49
C LYS A 185 -20.47 31.29 -40.07
N TYR A 186 -19.98 30.34 -40.87
CA TYR A 186 -18.59 30.31 -41.31
C TYR A 186 -18.49 29.97 -42.80
N HIS A 187 -17.41 30.43 -43.43
CA HIS A 187 -17.04 30.04 -44.79
C HIS A 187 -16.22 28.74 -44.81
N PHE A 188 -15.40 28.51 -43.78
CA PHE A 188 -14.51 27.37 -43.68
C PHE A 188 -14.93 26.43 -42.57
N TYR A 189 -14.92 25.13 -42.87
CA TYR A 189 -15.20 24.05 -41.94
C TYR A 189 -14.09 23.02 -42.00
N ALA A 190 -13.81 22.36 -40.87
CA ALA A 190 -12.73 21.39 -40.76
C ALA A 190 -13.18 19.99 -40.29
N PRO A 191 -14.03 19.29 -41.05
CA PRO A 191 -14.48 17.94 -40.67
C PRO A 191 -13.33 16.93 -40.70
N LYS A 192 -13.38 15.92 -39.83
CA LYS A 192 -12.30 14.93 -39.72
C LYS A 192 -12.28 14.03 -40.95
N ILE A 193 -11.08 13.70 -41.44
CA ILE A 193 -10.90 12.82 -42.59
C ILE A 193 -11.51 11.41 -42.37
N SER A 194 -11.51 10.93 -41.11
CA SER A 194 -12.16 9.66 -40.75
C SER A 194 -13.66 9.66 -41.05
N ASP A 195 -14.31 10.78 -40.78
CA ASP A 195 -15.77 10.92 -40.89
C ASP A 195 -16.15 11.05 -42.37
N ILE A 196 -15.35 11.80 -43.14
CA ILE A 196 -15.46 11.92 -44.60
C ILE A 196 -15.24 10.58 -45.31
N MET A 197 -14.26 9.78 -44.87
CA MET A 197 -14.03 8.45 -45.41
C MET A 197 -15.19 7.50 -45.07
N LYS A 198 -15.66 7.52 -43.82
CA LYS A 198 -16.81 6.73 -43.36
C LYS A 198 -18.09 7.09 -44.14
N ALA A 199 -18.32 8.37 -44.38
CA ALA A 199 -19.45 8.87 -45.18
C ALA A 199 -19.44 8.32 -46.61
N ASN A 200 -18.25 8.11 -47.19
CA ASN A 200 -18.08 7.47 -48.50
C ASN A 200 -17.96 5.93 -48.43
N ARG A 201 -18.19 5.31 -47.26
CA ARG A 201 -18.01 3.88 -47.03
C ARG A 201 -16.59 3.37 -47.35
N LEU A 202 -15.59 4.24 -47.18
CA LEU A 202 -14.18 3.90 -47.38
C LEU A 202 -13.55 3.51 -46.05
N ASN A 203 -12.76 2.45 -46.07
CA ASN A 203 -12.01 2.02 -44.90
C ASN A 203 -10.82 2.96 -44.66
N ASN A 204 -10.72 3.54 -43.46
CA ASN A 204 -9.60 4.39 -43.05
C ASN A 204 -8.47 3.58 -42.39
N GLU A 205 -8.53 2.25 -42.46
CA GLU A 205 -7.56 1.38 -41.82
C GLU A 205 -6.92 0.43 -42.83
N ILE A 206 -5.59 0.43 -42.88
CA ILE A 206 -4.83 -0.55 -43.63
C ILE A 206 -3.96 -1.34 -42.65
N ILE A 207 -4.03 -2.67 -42.76
CA ILE A 207 -3.16 -3.57 -42.03
C ILE A 207 -2.04 -3.99 -42.97
N THR A 208 -0.80 -3.81 -42.52
CA THR A 208 0.39 -4.23 -43.26
C THR A 208 1.37 -4.89 -42.29
N THR A 209 2.31 -5.68 -42.82
CA THR A 209 3.24 -6.45 -42.02
C THR A 209 4.68 -6.19 -42.42
N GLU A 210 5.55 -6.15 -41.43
CA GLU A 210 7.00 -6.13 -41.59
C GLU A 210 7.57 -7.40 -40.98
N VAL A 211 8.42 -8.09 -41.73
CA VAL A 211 9.20 -9.21 -41.22
C VAL A 211 10.61 -8.71 -40.93
N ILE A 212 11.03 -8.89 -39.68
CA ILE A 212 12.38 -8.53 -39.22
C ILE A 212 13.14 -9.82 -38.95
N GLU A 213 14.27 -9.98 -39.62
CA GLU A 213 15.22 -11.05 -39.38
C GLU A 213 16.41 -10.51 -38.59
N ILE A 214 16.67 -11.09 -37.42
CA ILE A 214 17.83 -10.77 -36.59
C ILE A 214 18.74 -11.98 -36.54
N LYS A 215 19.93 -11.85 -37.14
CA LYS A 215 21.03 -12.82 -37.05
C LYS A 215 22.07 -12.31 -36.08
N CYS A 216 22.23 -12.97 -34.94
CA CYS A 216 23.18 -12.57 -33.92
C CYS A 216 24.05 -13.73 -33.41
N TYR A 217 25.23 -13.38 -32.91
CA TYR A 217 26.15 -14.30 -32.24
C TYR A 217 26.04 -14.13 -30.72
N THR A 218 25.83 -15.23 -30.00
CA THR A 218 25.70 -15.28 -28.53
C THR A 218 26.58 -16.40 -27.95
N ASP A 219 26.76 -16.40 -26.64
CA ASP A 219 27.48 -17.44 -25.89
C ASP A 219 28.91 -17.72 -26.39
N PRO A 220 29.83 -16.74 -26.33
CA PRO A 220 31.24 -16.95 -26.72
C PRO A 220 31.87 -18.06 -25.86
N ARG A 221 32.47 -19.05 -26.51
CA ARG A 221 33.20 -20.15 -25.86
C ARG A 221 34.56 -20.32 -26.52
N MET A 222 35.62 -20.21 -25.72
CA MET A 222 36.99 -20.45 -26.18
C MET A 222 37.46 -21.82 -25.70
N ASP A 223 37.88 -22.64 -26.65
CA ASP A 223 38.56 -23.90 -26.39
C ASP A 223 40.01 -23.81 -26.85
N VAL A 224 40.92 -24.40 -26.08
CA VAL A 224 42.34 -24.49 -26.45
C VAL A 224 42.69 -25.96 -26.62
N PHE A 225 43.38 -26.29 -27.71
CA PHE A 225 43.81 -27.65 -28.02
C PHE A 225 45.29 -27.67 -28.33
N ASP A 226 45.98 -28.71 -27.92
CA ASP A 226 47.31 -29.01 -28.45
C ASP A 226 47.18 -29.52 -29.89
N LYS A 227 47.92 -28.92 -30.84
CA LYS A 227 47.76 -29.20 -32.28
C LYS A 227 48.22 -30.60 -32.67
N LYS A 228 49.15 -31.20 -31.93
CA LYS A 228 49.76 -32.51 -32.24
C LYS A 228 48.94 -33.67 -31.65
N THR A 229 48.44 -33.50 -30.44
CA THR A 229 47.72 -34.53 -29.67
C THR A 229 46.20 -34.37 -29.72
N GLY A 230 45.70 -33.19 -30.12
CA GLY A 230 44.26 -32.87 -30.13
C GLY A 230 43.64 -32.75 -28.73
N LYS A 231 44.44 -32.83 -27.65
CA LYS A 231 43.95 -32.80 -26.28
C LYS A 231 43.54 -31.38 -25.89
N ARG A 232 42.35 -31.25 -25.29
CA ARG A 232 41.86 -29.97 -24.75
C ARG A 232 42.72 -29.53 -23.57
N MET A 233 43.22 -28.31 -23.61
CA MET A 233 44.04 -27.69 -22.56
C MET A 233 43.18 -26.81 -21.66
N ILE A 234 43.52 -26.77 -20.37
CA ILE A 234 42.79 -25.97 -19.38
C ILE A 234 43.34 -24.55 -19.36
N ILE A 235 42.48 -23.57 -19.60
CA ILE A 235 42.79 -22.14 -19.43
C ILE A 235 42.90 -21.86 -17.92
N LYS A 236 44.08 -21.48 -17.43
CA LYS A 236 44.27 -21.07 -16.02
C LYS A 236 43.79 -19.63 -15.85
N ALA A 237 42.77 -19.40 -15.03
CA ALA A 237 42.23 -18.06 -14.77
C ALA A 237 43.12 -17.24 -13.80
N LEU A 238 43.13 -15.91 -13.94
CA LEU A 238 43.65 -15.00 -12.91
C LEU A 238 42.72 -15.03 -11.69
N VAL A 239 43.17 -15.63 -10.59
CA VAL A 239 42.42 -15.76 -9.32
C VAL A 239 42.43 -14.43 -8.55
N LEU A 240 41.79 -13.39 -9.11
CA LEU A 240 41.57 -12.13 -8.38
C LEU A 240 40.13 -11.99 -7.88
N GLY A 241 39.14 -12.55 -8.60
CA GLY A 241 37.72 -12.48 -8.22
C GLY A 241 37.33 -13.39 -7.05
N ALA A 242 37.87 -14.61 -6.98
CA ALA A 242 37.56 -15.55 -5.90
C ALA A 242 38.07 -15.06 -4.53
N SER A 243 39.22 -14.40 -4.49
CA SER A 243 39.80 -13.82 -3.27
C SER A 243 38.96 -12.67 -2.70
N ILE A 244 38.33 -11.87 -3.56
CA ILE A 244 37.43 -10.79 -3.14
C ILE A 244 36.13 -11.38 -2.58
N THR A 245 35.53 -12.38 -3.24
CA THR A 245 34.31 -13.03 -2.72
C THR A 245 34.57 -13.79 -1.42
N VAL A 246 35.70 -14.49 -1.29
CA VAL A 246 36.12 -15.13 -0.03
C VAL A 246 36.42 -14.07 1.04
N GLY A 247 37.08 -12.97 0.69
CA GLY A 247 37.34 -11.86 1.62
C GLY A 247 36.04 -11.21 2.13
N ILE A 248 35.08 -10.98 1.24
CA ILE A 248 33.74 -10.48 1.60
C ILE A 248 33.02 -11.50 2.49
N PHE A 249 33.06 -12.79 2.15
CA PHE A 249 32.44 -13.84 2.97
C PHE A 249 33.06 -13.91 4.37
N VAL A 250 34.40 -13.95 4.47
CA VAL A 250 35.12 -13.94 5.75
C VAL A 250 34.82 -12.67 6.55
N PHE A 251 34.74 -11.51 5.89
CA PHE A 251 34.38 -10.26 6.54
C PHE A 251 32.98 -10.32 7.15
N HIS A 252 31.97 -10.79 6.40
CA HIS A 252 30.58 -10.85 6.89
C HIS A 252 30.34 -11.96 7.91
N VAL A 253 31.01 -13.11 7.77
CA VAL A 253 30.79 -14.29 8.61
C VAL A 253 31.66 -14.26 9.87
N ALA A 254 32.89 -13.75 9.80
CA ALA A 254 33.79 -13.72 10.96
C ALA A 254 33.98 -12.31 11.53
N VAL A 255 34.35 -11.33 10.70
CA VAL A 255 34.75 -10.01 11.19
C VAL A 255 33.58 -9.21 11.75
N VAL A 256 32.45 -9.13 11.04
CA VAL A 256 31.26 -8.39 11.49
C VAL A 256 30.71 -8.93 12.82
N PRO A 257 30.52 -10.25 13.03
CA PRO A 257 30.08 -10.78 14.32
C PRO A 257 31.06 -10.49 15.46
N LEU A 258 32.38 -10.54 15.20
CA LEU A 258 33.40 -10.18 16.19
C LEU A 258 33.35 -8.70 16.56
N ILE A 259 33.22 -7.81 15.56
CA ILE A 259 33.02 -6.37 15.80
C ILE A 259 31.76 -6.16 16.64
N PHE A 260 30.65 -6.80 16.27
CA PHE A 260 29.39 -6.68 17.01
C PHE A 260 29.54 -7.14 18.46
N LYS A 261 30.19 -8.28 18.72
CA LYS A 261 30.38 -8.84 20.07
C LYS A 261 31.29 -7.99 20.95
N TYR A 262 32.43 -7.53 20.42
CA TYR A 262 33.47 -6.90 21.23
C TYR A 262 33.43 -5.36 21.22
N SER A 263 32.87 -4.72 20.19
CA SER A 263 32.80 -3.26 20.11
C SER A 263 31.53 -2.69 20.76
N LYS A 264 31.64 -2.22 22.00
CA LYS A 264 30.57 -1.47 22.69
C LYS A 264 30.17 -0.22 21.91
N THR A 265 31.17 0.51 21.38
CA THR A 265 30.95 1.73 20.59
C THR A 265 30.12 1.44 19.35
N PHE A 266 30.40 0.37 18.62
CA PHE A 266 29.62 -0.01 17.45
C PHE A 266 28.16 -0.31 17.80
N ARG A 267 27.92 -1.11 18.86
CA ARG A 267 26.55 -1.39 19.33
C ARG A 267 25.80 -0.12 19.75
N ARG A 268 26.46 0.81 20.45
CA ARG A 268 25.87 2.11 20.82
C ARG A 268 25.42 2.91 19.59
N HIS A 269 26.25 2.97 18.55
CA HIS A 269 25.88 3.66 17.31
C HIS A 269 24.66 3.01 16.63
N LEU A 270 24.53 1.69 16.69
CA LEU A 270 23.35 0.99 16.15
C LEU A 270 22.08 1.23 16.97
N ILE A 271 22.17 1.23 18.30
CA ILE A 271 21.02 1.46 19.19
C ILE A 271 20.46 2.86 18.99
N PHE A 272 21.32 3.87 19.12
CA PHE A 272 20.88 5.26 19.16
C PHE A 272 20.75 5.85 17.76
N ALA A 273 21.63 5.49 16.82
CA ALA A 273 21.64 6.05 15.47
C ALA A 273 21.53 7.59 15.44
N ASN A 274 22.11 8.26 16.45
CA ASN A 274 21.97 9.70 16.67
C ASN A 274 22.67 10.56 15.61
N PHE A 275 23.59 9.95 14.84
CA PHE A 275 24.20 10.54 13.64
C PHE A 275 23.23 10.68 12.46
N ALA A 276 22.14 9.89 12.42
CA ALA A 276 21.14 9.95 11.36
C ALA A 276 20.07 10.98 11.76
N GLN A 277 20.23 12.21 11.29
CA GLN A 277 19.30 13.31 11.55
C GLN A 277 18.60 13.76 10.25
N TRP A 278 17.28 13.67 10.25
CA TRP A 278 16.43 14.23 9.21
C TRP A 278 15.14 14.80 9.82
N PRO A 279 14.69 16.01 9.42
CA PRO A 279 15.28 16.90 8.41
C PRO A 279 16.61 17.55 8.86
N LEU A 280 17.42 18.00 7.90
CA LEU A 280 18.66 18.74 8.14
C LEU A 280 18.35 20.23 8.37
N ASN A 281 19.22 20.92 9.12
CA ASN A 281 19.15 22.38 9.35
C ASN A 281 17.83 22.85 9.99
N VAL A 282 17.34 22.11 10.98
CA VAL A 282 16.14 22.50 11.75
C VAL A 282 16.43 23.72 12.61
N ASN A 283 15.55 24.72 12.54
CA ASN A 283 15.50 25.82 13.49
C ASN A 283 14.71 25.40 14.74
N TYR A 284 15.42 24.94 15.79
CA TYR A 284 14.77 24.49 17.02
C TYR A 284 14.18 25.64 17.84
N ASP A 285 14.67 26.87 17.67
CA ASP A 285 14.18 28.05 18.36
C ASP A 285 12.81 28.49 17.83
N ASN A 286 12.45 28.11 16.61
CA ASN A 286 11.14 28.40 16.00
C ASN A 286 10.38 27.10 15.61
N PRO A 287 9.65 26.46 16.54
CA PRO A 287 8.87 25.25 16.27
C PRO A 287 7.85 25.38 15.14
N THR A 288 7.39 26.61 14.83
CA THR A 288 6.43 26.89 13.77
C THR A 288 6.98 26.50 12.39
N GLU A 289 8.29 26.67 12.16
CA GLU A 289 8.95 26.23 10.91
C GLU A 289 8.93 24.70 10.74
N SER A 290 8.86 23.96 11.85
CA SER A 290 8.67 22.51 11.85
C SER A 290 7.19 22.10 11.77
N GLY A 291 6.28 23.07 11.65
CA GLY A 291 4.84 22.86 11.48
C GLY A 291 4.07 22.67 12.79
N ILE A 292 4.59 23.15 13.93
CA ILE A 292 3.90 23.16 15.24
C ILE A 292 3.64 24.60 15.67
N GLU A 293 2.37 24.94 15.80
CA GLU A 293 1.94 26.22 16.36
C GLU A 293 1.80 26.12 17.88
N GLY A 294 1.98 27.25 18.58
CA GLY A 294 1.75 27.34 20.03
C GLY A 294 2.81 26.62 20.86
N ALA A 295 4.05 26.61 20.40
CA ALA A 295 5.16 25.99 21.12
C ALA A 295 6.31 26.97 21.36
N ARG A 296 6.93 26.87 22.54
CA ARG A 296 8.19 27.57 22.89
C ARG A 296 9.36 26.59 22.90
N ASN A 297 10.54 27.09 22.57
CA ASN A 297 11.81 26.40 22.78
C ASN A 297 12.51 26.97 24.02
N PHE A 298 13.10 26.10 24.83
CA PHE A 298 14.00 26.49 25.91
C PHE A 298 15.00 25.35 26.19
N TYR A 299 16.02 25.66 27.00
CA TYR A 299 17.07 24.71 27.33
C TYR A 299 17.11 24.48 28.84
N ILE A 300 17.39 23.24 29.24
CA ILE A 300 17.71 22.88 30.62
C ILE A 300 19.20 22.57 30.68
N GLU A 301 19.91 23.30 31.53
CA GLU A 301 21.34 23.12 31.77
C GLU A 301 21.57 22.46 33.14
N TYR A 302 22.44 21.46 33.19
CA TYR A 302 22.80 20.76 34.43
C TYR A 302 24.16 20.07 34.31
N GLU A 303 24.74 19.69 35.45
CA GLU A 303 25.97 18.89 35.48
C GLU A 303 25.62 17.40 35.52
N SER A 304 25.98 16.65 34.47
CA SER A 304 25.68 15.21 34.40
C SER A 304 26.47 14.44 35.46
N LYS A 305 25.77 13.67 36.30
CA LYS A 305 26.37 12.74 37.27
C LYS A 305 26.87 11.47 36.58
N VAL A 306 26.25 11.10 35.45
CA VAL A 306 26.62 9.93 34.65
C VAL A 306 27.91 10.20 33.85
N ASP A 307 27.95 11.26 33.05
CA ASP A 307 29.06 11.58 32.15
C ASP A 307 30.05 12.62 32.72
N LYS A 308 29.74 13.23 33.88
CA LYS A 308 30.62 14.18 34.60
C LYS A 308 31.03 15.37 33.76
N CYS A 309 30.05 15.95 33.06
CA CYS A 309 30.24 17.16 32.26
C CYS A 309 28.96 18.02 32.18
N PRO A 310 29.09 19.32 31.85
CA PRO A 310 27.95 20.21 31.66
C PRO A 310 27.09 19.78 30.47
N MET A 311 25.80 19.56 30.69
CA MET A 311 24.81 19.19 29.70
C MET A 311 23.82 20.32 29.45
N LYS A 312 23.36 20.41 28.20
CA LYS A 312 22.28 21.27 27.74
C LYS A 312 21.28 20.41 26.99
N ILE A 313 20.03 20.42 27.42
CA ILE A 313 18.94 19.65 26.81
C ILE A 313 17.93 20.62 26.19
N GLY A 314 17.68 20.49 24.89
CA GLY A 314 16.67 21.27 24.18
C GLY A 314 15.28 20.72 24.41
N VAL A 315 14.33 21.60 24.76
CA VAL A 315 12.95 21.25 25.13
C VAL A 315 11.95 22.13 24.38
N TRP A 316 10.93 21.50 23.84
CA TRP A 316 9.71 22.14 23.35
C TRP A 316 8.56 21.91 24.33
N HIS A 317 7.94 23.00 24.77
CA HIS A 317 6.65 22.97 25.44
C HIS A 317 5.57 23.42 24.44
N ILE A 318 4.68 22.50 24.10
CA ILE A 318 3.62 22.69 23.09
C ILE A 318 2.28 22.78 23.83
N LEU A 319 1.51 23.83 23.54
CA LEU A 319 0.23 24.08 24.22
C LEU A 319 -0.92 23.22 23.66
N PRO A 320 -1.91 22.90 24.51
CA PRO A 320 -3.24 22.51 24.08
C PRO A 320 -3.78 23.47 23.03
N LYS A 321 -4.62 22.99 22.11
CA LYS A 321 -5.23 23.85 21.10
C LYS A 321 -6.03 24.98 21.73
N SER A 322 -6.84 24.67 22.74
CA SER A 322 -7.63 25.66 23.49
C SER A 322 -6.77 26.68 24.22
N SER A 323 -5.60 26.29 24.76
CA SER A 323 -4.65 27.23 25.39
C SER A 323 -3.97 28.14 24.39
N TYR A 324 -3.49 27.58 23.28
CA TYR A 324 -2.90 28.36 22.20
C TYR A 324 -3.86 29.43 21.68
N GLU A 325 -5.13 29.07 21.44
CA GLU A 325 -6.15 30.02 20.99
C GLU A 325 -6.37 31.18 21.98
N ARG A 326 -6.23 30.94 23.30
CA ARG A 326 -6.35 31.99 24.33
C ARG A 326 -5.17 32.95 24.36
N ILE A 327 -3.94 32.44 24.25
CA ILE A 327 -2.71 33.23 24.44
C ILE A 327 -1.94 33.51 23.15
N LYS A 328 -2.57 33.28 21.99
CA LYS A 328 -1.97 33.48 20.66
C LYS A 328 -1.32 34.85 20.49
N GLY A 329 -1.94 35.91 21.04
CA GLY A 329 -1.39 37.27 20.97
C GLY A 329 0.00 37.41 21.61
N SER A 330 0.36 36.58 22.59
CA SER A 330 1.71 36.57 23.18
C SER A 330 2.77 36.01 22.22
N PHE A 331 2.40 35.12 21.30
CA PHE A 331 3.30 34.62 20.25
C PHE A 331 3.54 35.66 19.15
N GLU A 332 2.57 36.56 18.93
CA GLU A 332 2.64 37.60 17.90
C GLU A 332 3.47 38.82 18.34
N ARG A 333 3.63 39.05 19.66
CA ARG A 333 4.41 40.17 20.22
C ARG A 333 5.93 39.98 20.14
N GLY A 334 6.42 38.75 20.08
CA GLY A 334 7.85 38.43 19.91
C GLY A 334 8.73 38.60 21.16
N ASP A 335 8.16 38.81 22.35
CA ASP A 335 8.91 38.83 23.63
C ASP A 335 8.96 37.41 24.22
N ASN A 336 10.14 36.78 24.18
CA ASN A 336 10.35 35.43 24.67
C ASN A 336 10.21 35.30 26.19
N GLU A 337 10.54 36.32 26.98
CA GLU A 337 10.41 36.27 28.43
C GLU A 337 8.94 36.39 28.86
N GLU A 338 8.18 37.26 28.19
CA GLU A 338 6.73 37.35 28.37
C GLU A 338 6.04 36.05 27.96
N LEU A 339 6.41 35.49 26.81
CA LEU A 339 5.86 34.22 26.32
C LEU A 339 6.16 33.07 27.30
N ASN A 340 7.39 32.99 27.81
CA ASN A 340 7.76 31.97 28.78
C ASN A 340 6.91 32.05 30.05
N ARG A 341 6.78 33.26 30.63
CA ARG A 341 5.92 33.47 31.80
C ARG A 341 4.47 33.10 31.52
N ALA A 342 3.91 33.50 30.38
CA ALA A 342 2.53 33.17 30.02
C ALA A 342 2.31 31.66 29.86
N MET A 343 3.28 30.92 29.29
CA MET A 343 3.18 29.48 29.13
C MET A 343 3.38 28.71 30.45
N ASP A 344 4.23 29.20 31.34
CA ASP A 344 4.37 28.66 32.71
C ASP A 344 3.09 28.89 33.53
N GLU A 345 2.50 30.08 33.44
CA GLU A 345 1.21 30.38 34.08
C GLU A 345 0.07 29.51 33.52
N ASP A 346 0.03 29.26 32.19
CA ASP A 346 -1.00 28.42 31.58
C ASP A 346 -0.88 26.98 32.08
N ILE A 347 0.31 26.36 32.09
CA ILE A 347 0.47 24.97 32.54
C ILE A 347 0.20 24.80 34.05
N ILE A 348 0.57 25.78 34.88
CA ILE A 348 0.31 25.77 36.34
C ILE A 348 -1.18 25.83 36.65
N ASN A 349 -1.95 26.59 35.87
CA ASN A 349 -3.39 26.78 36.09
C ASN A 349 -4.26 25.84 35.24
N SER A 350 -3.65 25.01 34.39
CA SER A 350 -4.36 24.11 33.50
C SER A 350 -4.93 22.90 34.24
N LYS A 351 -6.12 22.48 33.82
CA LYS A 351 -6.70 21.18 34.19
C LYS A 351 -6.44 20.10 33.13
N GLN A 352 -5.80 20.48 32.03
CA GLN A 352 -5.55 19.57 30.92
C GLN A 352 -4.38 18.63 31.22
N PRO A 353 -4.41 17.40 30.70
CA PRO A 353 -3.28 16.48 30.83
C PRO A 353 -1.98 17.05 30.24
N VAL A 354 -0.86 16.71 30.90
CA VAL A 354 0.49 16.99 30.42
C VAL A 354 1.16 15.68 30.01
N VAL A 355 1.69 15.62 28.79
CA VAL A 355 2.43 14.47 28.26
C VAL A 355 3.92 14.80 28.16
N LEU A 356 4.75 14.07 28.89
CA LEU A 356 6.20 14.05 28.68
C LEU A 356 6.53 12.99 27.63
N TYR A 357 7.07 13.39 26.48
CA TYR A 357 7.33 12.50 25.35
C TYR A 357 8.81 12.07 25.28
N CYS A 358 9.05 10.78 25.46
CA CYS A 358 10.34 10.13 25.30
C CYS A 358 10.44 9.48 23.90
N HIS A 359 11.24 10.06 23.01
CA HIS A 359 11.31 9.66 21.61
C HIS A 359 12.16 8.40 21.33
N GLY A 360 11.99 7.81 20.15
CA GLY A 360 12.76 6.65 19.68
C GLY A 360 14.17 6.97 19.17
N ASN A 361 14.86 5.98 18.60
CA ASN A 361 16.18 6.14 17.99
C ASN A 361 16.17 7.05 16.75
N SER A 362 17.33 7.60 16.39
CA SER A 362 17.55 8.52 15.26
C SER A 362 16.68 9.80 15.30
N ASN A 363 17.01 10.81 14.48
CA ASN A 363 16.29 12.08 14.32
C ASN A 363 16.04 12.87 15.62
N SER A 364 15.53 14.08 15.51
CA SER A 364 15.28 14.97 16.65
C SER A 364 13.79 15.16 16.95
N ARG A 365 13.44 15.94 17.98
CA ARG A 365 12.06 16.31 18.31
C ARG A 365 11.30 16.92 17.12
N ALA A 366 12.01 17.46 16.13
CA ALA A 366 11.44 17.99 14.90
C ALA A 366 11.11 16.95 13.80
N ALA A 367 11.36 15.65 14.03
CA ALA A 367 11.10 14.63 13.01
C ALA A 367 9.61 14.57 12.63
N TYR A 368 9.31 14.50 11.33
CA TYR A 368 7.93 14.63 10.81
C TYR A 368 6.88 13.72 11.47
N HIS A 369 7.20 12.47 11.75
CA HIS A 369 6.26 11.56 12.42
C HIS A 369 5.97 11.97 13.88
N ARG A 370 6.93 12.60 14.56
CA ARG A 370 6.78 13.14 15.92
C ARG A 370 5.91 14.39 15.91
N ILE A 371 6.10 15.26 14.90
CA ILE A 371 5.21 16.41 14.64
C ILE A 371 3.75 15.96 14.49
N GLN A 372 3.48 14.84 13.79
CA GLN A 372 2.11 14.32 13.70
C GLN A 372 1.56 13.86 15.06
N LEU A 373 2.39 13.25 15.91
CA LEU A 373 2.00 12.87 17.26
C LEU A 373 1.71 14.10 18.14
N TYR A 374 2.50 15.16 18.04
CA TYR A 374 2.24 16.41 18.77
C TYR A 374 0.93 17.05 18.33
N LYS A 375 0.64 17.05 17.03
CA LYS A 375 -0.66 17.52 16.50
C LYS A 375 -1.83 16.68 17.01
N PHE A 376 -1.62 15.37 17.23
CA PHE A 376 -2.60 14.53 17.90
C PHE A 376 -2.81 14.98 19.36
N PHE A 377 -1.74 15.22 20.13
CA PHE A 377 -1.86 15.73 21.49
C PHE A 377 -2.53 17.10 21.58
N GLN A 378 -2.22 18.02 20.67
CA GLN A 378 -2.91 19.32 20.61
C GLN A 378 -4.40 19.17 20.34
N LYS A 379 -4.81 18.24 19.44
CA LYS A 379 -6.22 17.93 19.18
C LYS A 379 -6.93 17.30 20.37
N MET A 380 -6.21 16.59 21.22
CA MET A 380 -6.69 16.04 22.49
C MET A 380 -6.68 17.09 23.62
N ASP A 381 -6.27 18.33 23.33
CA ASP A 381 -6.10 19.42 24.28
C ASP A 381 -5.07 19.12 25.38
N PHE A 382 -3.95 18.46 25.06
CA PHE A 382 -2.88 18.18 26.02
C PHE A 382 -1.71 19.16 25.90
N HIS A 383 -1.07 19.46 27.03
CA HIS A 383 0.28 20.01 27.02
C HIS A 383 1.26 18.91 26.63
N THR A 384 2.21 19.21 25.75
CA THR A 384 3.27 18.27 25.37
C THR A 384 4.63 18.85 25.73
N ILE A 385 5.43 18.09 26.47
CA ILE A 385 6.84 18.36 26.74
C ILE A 385 7.64 17.38 25.90
N ALA A 386 8.25 17.87 24.81
CA ALA A 386 9.08 17.09 23.90
C ALA A 386 10.52 17.58 23.98
N PHE A 387 11.49 16.70 24.15
CA PHE A 387 12.90 17.07 24.32
C PHE A 387 13.80 16.11 23.55
N ASP A 388 15.02 16.55 23.24
CA ASP A 388 16.05 15.69 22.64
C ASP A 388 17.06 15.24 23.68
N TYR A 389 17.37 13.94 23.72
CA TYR A 389 18.43 13.43 24.59
C TYR A 389 19.81 13.99 24.21
N ARG A 390 20.80 13.83 25.09
CA ARG A 390 22.21 14.08 24.76
C ARG A 390 22.58 13.34 23.46
N GLY A 391 23.31 14.01 22.58
CA GLY A 391 23.69 13.49 21.27
C GLY A 391 22.62 13.61 20.16
N TYR A 392 21.44 14.16 20.45
CA TYR A 392 20.36 14.39 19.49
C TYR A 392 20.02 15.87 19.33
N GLY A 393 19.54 16.23 18.13
CA GLY A 393 19.08 17.59 17.84
C GLY A 393 20.14 18.65 18.15
N ASP A 394 19.73 19.65 18.93
CA ASP A 394 20.54 20.75 19.45
C ASP A 394 20.96 20.58 20.93
N SER A 395 20.68 19.41 21.53
CA SER A 395 21.18 19.04 22.85
C SER A 395 22.69 18.74 22.79
N THR A 396 23.37 18.76 23.94
CA THR A 396 24.83 18.58 23.99
C THR A 396 25.26 17.30 23.26
N ASN A 397 26.20 17.44 22.33
CA ASN A 397 26.61 16.35 21.44
C ASN A 397 27.60 15.39 22.13
N VAL A 398 27.10 14.58 23.06
CA VAL A 398 27.82 13.47 23.70
C VAL A 398 27.22 12.15 23.24
N MET A 399 28.06 11.13 23.05
CA MET A 399 27.60 9.82 22.62
C MET A 399 26.61 9.25 23.65
N PRO A 400 25.38 8.86 23.27
CA PRO A 400 24.39 8.42 24.24
C PRO A 400 24.73 7.07 24.90
N THR A 401 24.29 6.89 26.14
CA THR A 401 24.27 5.62 26.91
C THR A 401 22.87 5.44 27.49
N GLU A 402 22.51 4.23 27.92
CA GLU A 402 21.22 4.00 28.60
C GLU A 402 21.07 4.90 29.84
N ASP A 403 22.04 4.87 30.75
CA ASP A 403 22.01 5.70 31.97
C ASP A 403 21.99 7.20 31.66
N GLY A 404 22.68 7.63 30.61
CA GLY A 404 22.73 9.02 30.20
C GLY A 404 21.37 9.53 29.69
N VAL A 405 20.73 8.81 28.78
CA VAL A 405 19.41 9.24 28.28
C VAL A 405 18.30 9.13 29.34
N VAL A 406 18.47 8.24 30.32
CA VAL A 406 17.59 8.14 31.50
C VAL A 406 17.81 9.32 32.44
N GLU A 407 19.06 9.74 32.66
CA GLU A 407 19.37 10.97 33.40
C GLU A 407 18.79 12.21 32.71
N ASP A 408 18.93 12.35 31.38
CA ASP A 408 18.31 13.46 30.63
C ASP A 408 16.79 13.51 30.88
N SER A 409 16.15 12.34 30.80
CA SER A 409 14.70 12.20 31.00
C SER A 409 14.29 12.51 32.44
N LEU A 410 15.12 12.13 33.41
CA LEU A 410 14.92 12.42 34.83
C LEU A 410 14.98 13.94 35.09
N ILE A 411 15.96 14.63 34.49
CA ILE A 411 16.13 16.08 34.65
C ILE A 411 14.94 16.84 34.05
N VAL A 412 14.46 16.45 32.86
CA VAL A 412 13.26 17.07 32.26
C VAL A 412 12.01 16.75 33.08
N PHE A 413 11.89 15.53 33.62
CA PHE A 413 10.77 15.17 34.50
C PHE A 413 10.83 15.92 35.83
N ASP A 414 12.02 16.19 36.36
CA ASP A 414 12.22 17.00 37.57
C ASP A 414 11.85 18.47 37.34
N TRP A 415 12.29 19.05 36.22
CA TRP A 415 11.88 20.38 35.79
C TRP A 415 10.36 20.47 35.71
N LEU A 416 9.70 19.51 35.05
CA LEU A 416 8.24 19.49 34.95
C LEU A 416 7.56 19.38 36.32
N ASN A 417 8.09 18.54 37.22
CA ASN A 417 7.55 18.43 38.57
C ASN A 417 7.67 19.77 39.32
N THR A 418 8.83 20.42 39.22
CA THR A 418 9.13 21.70 39.87
C THR A 418 8.24 22.82 39.32
N THR A 419 8.06 22.91 38.00
CA THR A 419 7.16 23.87 37.36
C THR A 419 5.71 23.69 37.82
N LEU A 420 5.28 22.47 38.14
CA LEU A 420 3.93 22.18 38.61
C LEU A 420 3.76 22.26 40.13
N GLU A 421 4.80 22.49 40.92
CA GLU A 421 4.71 22.61 42.39
C GLU A 421 3.75 23.73 42.86
N PRO A 422 3.73 24.93 42.23
CA PRO A 422 2.83 26.01 42.62
C PRO A 422 1.35 25.78 42.25
N ALA A 423 1.04 24.74 41.47
CA ALA A 423 -0.32 24.49 40.99
C ALA A 423 -1.28 24.19 42.15
N LYS A 424 -2.39 24.94 42.22
CA LYS A 424 -3.45 24.69 43.22
C LYS A 424 -4.04 23.29 43.11
N GLU A 425 -4.20 22.82 41.87
CA GLU A 425 -4.64 21.49 41.52
C GLU A 425 -3.67 20.97 40.45
N ARG A 426 -2.90 19.92 40.75
CA ARG A 426 -1.88 19.43 39.84
C ARG A 426 -2.52 18.76 38.62
N PRO A 427 -2.22 19.19 37.37
CA PRO A 427 -2.76 18.54 36.19
C PRO A 427 -2.30 17.08 36.09
N PRO A 428 -3.10 16.18 35.49
CA PRO A 428 -2.69 14.81 35.25
C PRO A 428 -1.43 14.75 34.37
N VAL A 429 -0.37 14.08 34.84
CA VAL A 429 0.88 13.92 34.09
C VAL A 429 1.02 12.50 33.56
N PHE A 430 1.30 12.36 32.28
CA PHE A 430 1.57 11.08 31.62
C PHE A 430 2.94 11.09 30.97
N VAL A 431 3.60 9.94 30.94
CA VAL A 431 4.82 9.74 30.17
C VAL A 431 4.50 8.88 28.95
N TRP A 432 4.93 9.31 27.77
CA TRP A 432 4.73 8.61 26.51
C TRP A 432 6.10 8.19 25.95
N GLY A 433 6.42 6.90 26.03
CA GLY A 433 7.61 6.33 25.42
C GLY A 433 7.29 5.72 24.06
N HIS A 434 8.08 6.04 23.03
CA HIS A 434 7.93 5.46 21.69
C HIS A 434 9.23 4.77 21.26
N SER A 435 9.14 3.51 20.80
CA SER A 435 10.30 2.74 20.31
C SER A 435 11.40 2.68 21.37
N LEU A 436 12.65 3.07 21.09
CA LEU A 436 13.71 3.19 22.11
C LEU A 436 13.26 3.95 23.39
N GLY A 437 12.40 4.96 23.24
CA GLY A 437 11.81 5.73 24.35
C GLY A 437 10.97 4.88 25.31
N THR A 438 10.50 3.69 24.92
CA THR A 438 9.81 2.75 25.82
C THR A 438 10.78 2.15 26.83
N GLY A 439 12.00 1.83 26.41
CA GLY A 439 13.06 1.37 27.32
C GLY A 439 13.48 2.47 28.29
N ILE A 440 13.67 3.69 27.77
CA ILE A 440 14.10 4.86 28.56
C ILE A 440 13.06 5.22 29.63
N SER A 441 11.79 5.37 29.24
CA SER A 441 10.70 5.69 30.17
C SER A 441 10.42 4.56 31.17
N SER A 442 10.56 3.29 30.76
CA SER A 442 10.45 2.14 31.66
C SER A 442 11.55 2.14 32.72
N HIS A 443 12.80 2.41 32.31
CA HIS A 443 13.94 2.52 33.23
C HIS A 443 13.73 3.71 34.19
N LEU A 444 13.39 4.89 33.68
CA LEU A 444 13.13 6.08 34.49
C LEU A 444 12.07 5.81 35.58
N LEU A 445 10.88 5.33 35.19
CA LEU A 445 9.76 5.19 36.12
C LEU A 445 9.85 3.93 36.99
N GLY A 446 10.51 2.89 36.50
CA GLY A 446 10.83 1.67 37.24
C GLY A 446 11.80 1.92 38.39
N ASN A 447 12.70 2.90 38.25
CA ASN A 447 13.74 3.22 39.23
C ASN A 447 13.63 4.65 39.78
N LEU A 448 12.47 5.31 39.61
CA LEU A 448 12.29 6.75 39.91
C LEU A 448 12.72 7.12 41.33
N LYS A 449 12.44 6.27 42.32
CA LYS A 449 12.83 6.48 43.72
C LYS A 449 14.34 6.51 43.90
N GLU A 450 15.03 5.55 43.29
CA GLU A 450 16.49 5.44 43.36
C GLU A 450 17.17 6.56 42.60
N LEU A 451 16.69 6.85 41.38
CA LEU A 451 17.20 7.93 40.54
C LEU A 451 17.02 9.31 41.20
N SER A 452 15.86 9.57 41.83
CA SER A 452 15.62 10.83 42.56
C SER A 452 16.61 11.03 43.71
N LYS A 453 16.98 9.94 44.41
CA LYS A 453 17.92 10.00 45.51
C LYS A 453 19.37 10.10 45.05
N ASN A 454 19.77 9.28 44.08
CA ASN A 454 21.16 9.08 43.71
C ASN A 454 21.66 10.09 42.67
N ILE A 455 20.78 10.56 41.78
CA ILE A 455 21.13 11.48 40.69
C ILE A 455 20.68 12.91 41.00
N LEU A 456 19.42 13.09 41.43
CA LEU A 456 18.90 14.42 41.78
C LEU A 456 19.23 14.84 43.22
N GLU A 457 19.76 13.92 44.05
CA GLU A 457 20.08 14.18 45.46
C GLU A 457 18.88 14.70 46.28
N LYS A 458 17.65 14.38 45.86
CA LYS A 458 16.42 14.78 46.55
C LYS A 458 16.13 13.87 47.74
N ALA A 459 15.77 14.48 48.87
CA ALA A 459 15.38 13.76 50.08
C ALA A 459 14.11 12.93 49.88
N GLU A 460 13.10 13.52 49.22
CA GLU A 460 11.87 12.85 48.83
C GLU A 460 11.89 12.53 47.32
N PRO A 461 11.44 11.33 46.91
CA PRO A 461 11.44 10.95 45.51
C PRO A 461 10.39 11.73 44.72
N LEU A 462 10.63 11.90 43.42
CA LEU A 462 9.64 12.52 42.53
C LEU A 462 8.33 11.74 42.53
N LYS A 463 7.22 12.49 42.41
CA LYS A 463 5.88 11.89 42.34
C LYS A 463 5.75 11.09 41.05
N LEU A 464 5.17 9.89 41.15
CA LEU A 464 4.85 9.08 39.98
C LEU A 464 3.84 9.81 39.08
N PRO A 465 3.96 9.67 37.75
CA PRO A 465 2.95 10.16 36.83
C PRO A 465 1.65 9.35 36.98
N ASN A 466 0.55 9.92 36.50
CA ASN A 466 -0.77 9.28 36.49
C ASN A 466 -0.83 8.05 35.57
N GLY A 467 0.08 7.93 34.61
CA GLY A 467 0.23 6.74 33.79
C GLY A 467 1.41 6.78 32.83
N LEU A 468 1.77 5.61 32.32
CA LEU A 468 2.79 5.40 31.30
C LEU A 468 2.13 4.82 30.05
N ILE A 469 2.37 5.45 28.90
CA ILE A 469 1.93 4.97 27.59
C ILE A 469 3.16 4.53 26.81
N LEU A 470 3.16 3.28 26.36
CA LEU A 470 4.26 2.67 25.61
C LEU A 470 3.80 2.39 24.18
N GLU A 471 4.36 3.11 23.23
CA GLU A 471 4.09 2.97 21.79
C GLU A 471 5.20 2.16 21.12
N SER A 472 4.80 1.08 20.44
CA SER A 472 5.70 0.13 19.76
C SER A 472 6.85 -0.38 20.66
N PRO A 473 6.56 -0.93 21.87
CA PRO A 473 7.60 -1.28 22.82
C PRO A 473 8.27 -2.62 22.58
N PHE A 474 9.40 -2.81 23.26
CA PHE A 474 10.10 -4.08 23.41
C PHE A 474 10.34 -4.38 24.91
N ASN A 475 10.44 -5.66 25.26
CA ASN A 475 10.65 -6.10 26.63
C ASN A 475 12.10 -5.89 27.11
N ASN A 476 13.08 -6.23 26.28
CA ASN A 476 14.50 -5.92 26.49
C ASN A 476 15.26 -5.96 25.15
N LEU A 477 16.42 -5.30 25.08
CA LEU A 477 17.15 -5.15 23.82
C LEU A 477 17.69 -6.50 23.29
N ALA A 478 17.96 -7.47 24.17
CA ALA A 478 18.39 -8.80 23.75
C ALA A 478 17.29 -9.52 22.95
N ASP A 479 16.04 -9.47 23.43
CA ASP A 479 14.88 -10.02 22.73
C ASP A 479 14.57 -9.22 21.45
N GLU A 480 14.71 -7.90 21.48
CA GLU A 480 14.57 -7.05 20.28
C GLU A 480 15.55 -7.48 19.20
N VAL A 481 16.85 -7.58 19.50
CA VAL A 481 17.89 -7.99 18.54
C VAL A 481 17.69 -9.43 18.04
N ASN A 482 17.21 -10.33 18.90
CA ASN A 482 16.96 -11.72 18.51
C ASN A 482 15.78 -11.86 17.52
N HIS A 483 14.79 -10.96 17.58
CA HIS A 483 13.60 -11.01 16.71
C HIS A 483 13.59 -9.93 15.62
N HIS A 484 14.56 -9.01 15.62
CA HIS A 484 14.64 -7.92 14.66
C HIS A 484 14.75 -8.47 13.22
N PRO A 485 14.07 -7.88 12.21
CA PRO A 485 14.10 -8.40 10.84
C PRO A 485 15.50 -8.49 10.21
N LEU A 486 16.43 -7.60 10.59
CA LEU A 486 17.83 -7.69 10.15
C LEU A 486 18.55 -8.94 10.68
N ALA A 487 18.08 -9.54 11.78
CA ALA A 487 18.63 -10.79 12.28
C ALA A 487 18.48 -11.93 11.27
N ILE A 488 17.47 -11.90 10.39
CA ILE A 488 17.26 -12.91 9.33
C ILE A 488 18.52 -13.08 8.46
N LEU A 489 19.29 -12.01 8.24
CA LEU A 489 20.50 -12.03 7.41
C LEU A 489 21.67 -12.81 8.05
N VAL A 490 21.65 -12.96 9.39
CA VAL A 490 22.76 -13.50 10.18
C VAL A 490 22.34 -14.62 11.15
N SER A 491 21.05 -14.90 11.29
CA SER A 491 20.50 -15.88 12.24
C SER A 491 20.83 -17.33 11.90
N TRP A 492 21.25 -17.58 10.65
CA TRP A 492 21.73 -18.89 10.20
C TRP A 492 23.14 -19.22 10.74
N LEU A 493 23.85 -18.24 11.31
CA LEU A 493 25.18 -18.47 11.89
C LEU A 493 25.05 -19.28 13.20
N PRO A 494 25.84 -20.35 13.40
CA PRO A 494 25.73 -21.21 14.58
C PRO A 494 26.06 -20.49 15.90
N TYR A 495 26.83 -19.40 15.82
CA TYR A 495 27.19 -18.52 16.94
C TYR A 495 26.38 -17.21 16.96
N PHE A 496 25.25 -17.12 16.25
CA PHE A 496 24.42 -15.91 16.20
C PHE A 496 24.06 -15.40 17.60
N LYS A 497 23.51 -16.27 18.46
CA LYS A 497 23.14 -15.90 19.84
C LYS A 497 24.34 -15.38 20.62
N GLU A 498 25.48 -16.08 20.54
CA GLU A 498 26.71 -15.71 21.24
C GLU A 498 27.34 -14.40 20.78
N MET A 499 27.21 -14.05 19.49
CA MET A 499 27.82 -12.86 18.90
C MET A 499 26.89 -11.64 18.95
N PHE A 500 25.59 -11.82 18.74
CA PHE A 500 24.64 -10.73 18.57
C PHE A 500 23.67 -10.54 19.73
N VAL A 501 23.30 -11.61 20.46
CA VAL A 501 22.29 -11.52 21.54
C VAL A 501 22.94 -11.44 22.92
N SER A 502 23.88 -12.34 23.22
CA SER A 502 24.60 -12.39 24.51
C SER A 502 25.24 -11.07 24.96
N PRO A 503 25.76 -10.19 24.07
CA PRO A 503 26.29 -8.89 24.49
C PRO A 503 25.27 -7.97 25.18
N PHE A 504 23.97 -8.14 24.92
CA PHE A 504 22.89 -7.36 25.55
C PHE A 504 22.36 -8.03 26.82
N ILE A 505 22.65 -9.31 27.04
CA ILE A 505 22.39 -10.02 28.29
C ILE A 505 23.52 -9.73 29.30
N GLY A 506 24.77 -9.76 28.84
CA GLY A 506 25.96 -9.67 29.69
C GLY A 506 26.44 -8.24 30.01
N CYS A 507 25.94 -7.19 29.34
CA CYS A 507 26.19 -5.81 29.75
C CYS A 507 24.90 -5.12 30.19
N PRO A 508 24.74 -4.85 31.49
CA PRO A 508 23.61 -4.05 31.99
C PRO A 508 23.50 -2.68 31.32
N CYS A 509 24.67 -2.13 30.91
CA CYS A 509 24.86 -0.80 30.35
C CYS A 509 24.11 -0.46 29.05
N HIS A 510 23.56 -1.46 28.34
CA HIS A 510 22.81 -1.30 27.09
C HIS A 510 21.71 -2.36 26.99
N SER A 511 21.06 -2.69 28.10
CA SER A 511 20.14 -3.82 28.16
C SER A 511 18.68 -3.42 27.99
N PHE A 512 18.33 -2.16 28.30
CA PHE A 512 16.99 -1.58 28.22
C PHE A 512 15.91 -2.56 28.69
N ARG A 513 16.04 -3.03 29.93
CA ARG A 513 15.21 -4.12 30.49
C ARG A 513 13.86 -3.62 30.98
N SER A 514 13.02 -3.18 30.06
CA SER A 514 11.66 -2.68 30.32
C SER A 514 10.84 -3.66 31.17
N ASP A 515 10.97 -4.96 30.91
CA ASP A 515 10.31 -6.03 31.65
C ASP A 515 10.71 -6.07 33.14
N ASP A 516 12.01 -5.99 33.44
CA ASP A 516 12.53 -5.93 34.80
C ASP A 516 12.14 -4.62 35.49
N HIS A 517 12.36 -3.47 34.86
CA HIS A 517 12.06 -2.17 35.45
C HIS A 517 10.58 -1.99 35.80
N LEU A 518 9.66 -2.33 34.90
CA LEU A 518 8.23 -2.19 35.14
C LEU A 518 7.66 -3.30 36.04
N SER A 519 8.35 -4.42 36.19
CA SER A 519 7.95 -5.44 37.17
C SER A 519 8.05 -4.95 38.61
N ARG A 520 8.99 -4.03 38.89
CA ARG A 520 9.22 -3.41 40.20
C ARG A 520 8.19 -2.31 40.49
N GLN A 521 7.72 -1.60 39.46
CA GLN A 521 6.78 -0.50 39.60
C GLN A 521 5.32 -0.95 39.42
N ARG A 522 4.76 -1.53 40.49
CA ARG A 522 3.41 -2.12 40.48
C ARG A 522 2.28 -1.09 40.63
N SER A 523 2.54 0.14 41.10
CA SER A 523 1.52 1.17 41.33
C SER A 523 1.25 2.07 40.13
N LEU A 524 2.04 1.96 39.05
CA LEU A 524 1.92 2.80 37.86
C LEU A 524 0.97 2.18 36.81
N PRO A 525 -0.13 2.85 36.40
CA PRO A 525 -0.94 2.40 35.28
C PRO A 525 -0.14 2.40 33.97
N VAL A 526 -0.27 1.34 33.16
CA VAL A 526 0.47 1.19 31.90
C VAL A 526 -0.49 0.88 30.74
N LEU A 527 -0.39 1.64 29.65
CA LEU A 527 -1.04 1.35 28.38
C LEU A 527 0.02 0.99 27.35
N VAL A 528 -0.07 -0.21 26.77
CA VAL A 528 0.76 -0.65 25.66
C VAL A 528 -0.01 -0.48 24.36
N LEU A 529 0.54 0.27 23.41
CA LEU A 529 0.04 0.48 22.06
C LEU A 529 1.01 -0.19 21.08
N HIS A 530 0.56 -1.13 20.27
CA HIS A 530 1.46 -1.81 19.31
C HIS A 530 0.73 -2.24 18.04
N ALA A 531 1.25 -1.86 16.88
CA ALA A 531 0.72 -2.30 15.60
C ALA A 531 1.29 -3.67 15.18
N ARG A 532 0.43 -4.57 14.68
CA ARG A 532 0.84 -5.91 14.25
C ARG A 532 1.66 -5.91 12.95
N ASP A 533 1.63 -4.82 12.19
CA ASP A 533 2.40 -4.59 10.98
C ASP A 533 3.70 -3.80 11.25
N ASP A 534 4.10 -3.64 12.52
CA ASP A 534 5.39 -3.05 12.87
C ASP A 534 6.56 -3.93 12.37
N LEU A 535 7.26 -3.42 11.36
CA LEU A 535 8.44 -4.04 10.75
C LEU A 535 9.76 -3.59 11.37
N VAL A 536 9.73 -2.72 12.39
CA VAL A 536 10.92 -2.26 13.12
C VAL A 536 11.02 -3.01 14.44
N VAL A 537 9.96 -2.93 15.26
CA VAL A 537 9.85 -3.65 16.53
C VAL A 537 8.73 -4.68 16.44
N PRO A 538 9.06 -5.98 16.28
CA PRO A 538 8.06 -7.02 16.10
C PRO A 538 7.01 -7.05 17.23
N HIS A 539 5.73 -7.14 16.88
CA HIS A 539 4.61 -7.18 17.85
C HIS A 539 4.80 -8.16 19.02
N ILE A 540 5.44 -9.30 18.76
CA ILE A 540 5.70 -10.35 19.76
C ILE A 540 6.54 -9.86 20.95
N VAL A 541 7.50 -8.93 20.77
CA VAL A 541 8.32 -8.44 21.89
C VAL A 541 7.57 -7.45 22.78
N GLY A 542 6.63 -6.68 22.21
CA GLY A 542 5.72 -5.84 22.99
C GLY A 542 4.68 -6.65 23.75
N GLU A 543 4.16 -7.73 23.15
CA GLU A 543 3.29 -8.68 23.84
C GLU A 543 4.00 -9.38 25.00
N LYS A 544 5.26 -9.81 24.81
CA LYS A 544 6.09 -10.35 25.89
C LYS A 544 6.24 -9.36 27.05
N LEU A 545 6.48 -8.07 26.77
CA LEU A 545 6.55 -7.04 27.82
C LEU A 545 5.23 -6.96 28.60
N TYR A 546 4.10 -6.88 27.89
CA TYR A 546 2.78 -6.85 28.50
C TYR A 546 2.55 -8.05 29.44
N GLN A 547 2.84 -9.27 28.96
CA GLN A 547 2.67 -10.49 29.76
C GLN A 547 3.60 -10.51 30.99
N SER A 548 4.83 -10.00 30.85
CA SER A 548 5.76 -9.88 31.98
C SER A 548 5.20 -8.99 33.10
N ILE A 549 4.63 -7.84 32.74
CA ILE A 549 4.05 -6.90 33.70
C ILE A 549 2.73 -7.44 34.29
N VAL A 550 1.90 -8.08 33.48
CA VAL A 550 0.69 -8.77 33.98
C VAL A 550 1.08 -9.81 35.04
N LYS A 551 2.11 -10.60 34.77
CA LYS A 551 2.62 -11.61 35.69
C LYS A 551 3.16 -10.99 36.99
N SER A 552 3.91 -9.88 36.91
CA SER A 552 4.44 -9.22 38.11
C SER A 552 3.33 -8.62 38.99
N ARG A 553 2.16 -8.31 38.40
CA ARG A 553 1.00 -7.71 39.07
C ARG A 553 -0.10 -8.72 39.44
N ALA A 554 0.15 -10.03 39.28
CA ALA A 554 -0.84 -11.08 39.56
C ALA A 554 -1.42 -11.01 40.99
N ASN A 555 -0.61 -10.57 41.97
CA ASN A 555 -1.02 -10.41 43.37
C ASN A 555 -1.45 -8.96 43.70
N GLY A 556 -2.02 -8.24 42.73
CA GLY A 556 -2.46 -6.84 42.88
C GLY A 556 -1.48 -5.81 42.30
N GLY A 557 -2.01 -4.69 41.80
CA GLY A 557 -1.23 -3.63 41.16
C GLY A 557 -2.14 -2.71 40.34
N ALA A 558 -1.56 -1.65 39.81
CA ALA A 558 -2.24 -0.73 38.92
C ALA A 558 -2.55 -1.39 37.56
N THR A 559 -3.58 -0.86 36.90
CA THR A 559 -4.09 -1.37 35.62
C THR A 559 -2.99 -1.43 34.56
N ILE A 560 -2.95 -2.53 33.81
CA ILE A 560 -2.20 -2.62 32.57
C ILE A 560 -3.13 -3.05 31.43
N LYS A 561 -3.04 -2.37 30.29
CA LYS A 561 -3.83 -2.68 29.09
C LYS A 561 -2.92 -2.78 27.88
N LEU A 562 -3.07 -3.84 27.10
CA LEU A 562 -2.52 -3.94 25.75
C LEU A 562 -3.62 -3.60 24.74
N HIS A 563 -3.34 -2.64 23.88
CA HIS A 563 -4.16 -2.31 22.74
C HIS A 563 -3.31 -2.53 21.48
N SER A 564 -3.59 -3.66 20.82
CA SER A 564 -2.91 -4.04 19.59
C SER A 564 -3.70 -3.60 18.38
N TYR A 565 -3.05 -2.86 17.47
CA TYR A 565 -3.64 -2.49 16.19
C TYR A 565 -3.42 -3.59 15.17
N ASP A 566 -4.44 -3.85 14.36
CA ASP A 566 -4.39 -4.89 13.35
C ASP A 566 -3.53 -4.47 12.14
N LYS A 567 -2.93 -5.45 11.44
CA LYS A 567 -2.08 -5.20 10.26
C LYS A 567 -2.82 -4.43 9.16
N ASN A 568 -4.13 -4.61 9.08
CA ASN A 568 -4.97 -3.93 8.09
C ASN A 568 -5.05 -2.41 8.28
N GLN A 569 -4.71 -1.89 9.46
CA GLN A 569 -4.71 -0.45 9.72
C GLN A 569 -3.49 0.27 9.14
N SER A 570 -2.47 -0.48 8.67
CA SER A 570 -1.27 0.07 8.01
C SER A 570 -0.57 1.17 8.81
N LEU A 571 -0.54 1.02 10.14
CA LEU A 571 0.04 2.02 11.05
C LEU A 571 1.56 1.83 11.18
N GLY A 572 2.04 0.60 11.01
CA GLY A 572 3.44 0.24 11.19
C GLY A 572 4.03 0.75 12.51
N HIS A 573 5.33 1.07 12.47
CA HIS A 573 6.05 1.49 13.67
C HIS A 573 5.69 2.89 14.18
N LYS A 574 5.34 3.83 13.28
CA LYS A 574 5.37 5.28 13.52
C LYS A 574 4.01 5.98 13.49
N TRP A 575 2.95 5.33 13.00
CA TRP A 575 1.70 6.01 12.64
C TRP A 575 0.51 5.67 13.53
N ILE A 576 0.74 5.11 14.72
CA ILE A 576 -0.33 4.86 15.70
C ILE A 576 -1.09 6.14 16.03
N CYS A 577 -0.43 7.31 16.02
CA CYS A 577 -1.06 8.64 16.16
C CYS A 577 -2.18 8.95 15.16
N THR A 578 -2.27 8.20 14.05
CA THR A 578 -3.31 8.33 13.02
C THR A 578 -4.48 7.35 13.21
N ALA A 579 -4.38 6.42 14.17
CA ALA A 579 -5.41 5.43 14.43
C ALA A 579 -6.73 6.09 14.87
N LYS A 580 -7.84 5.65 14.27
CA LYS A 580 -9.15 6.30 14.44
C LYS A 580 -9.69 6.21 15.86
N ASP A 581 -9.34 5.14 16.58
CA ASP A 581 -9.78 4.85 17.94
C ASP A 581 -8.79 5.30 19.03
N LEU A 582 -7.62 5.82 18.65
CA LEU A 582 -6.62 6.30 19.60
C LEU A 582 -7.16 7.33 20.61
N PRO A 583 -7.98 8.34 20.23
CA PRO A 583 -8.60 9.27 21.18
C PRO A 583 -9.37 8.55 22.30
N GLN A 584 -10.13 7.51 21.96
CA GLN A 584 -10.93 6.74 22.92
C GLN A 584 -10.04 5.84 23.78
N VAL A 585 -9.02 5.22 23.19
CA VAL A 585 -8.08 4.34 23.90
C VAL A 585 -7.27 5.12 24.93
N VAL A 586 -6.73 6.28 24.54
CA VAL A 586 -6.02 7.19 25.44
C VAL A 586 -7.00 7.78 26.46
N GLY A 587 -8.18 8.25 26.04
CA GLY A 587 -9.18 8.80 26.95
C GLY A 587 -9.62 7.83 28.06
N ALA A 588 -9.70 6.53 27.77
CA ALA A 588 -10.04 5.52 28.76
C ALA A 588 -9.02 5.43 29.90
N ILE A 589 -7.71 5.60 29.62
CA ILE A 589 -6.70 5.55 30.68
C ILE A 589 -6.73 6.81 31.56
N LEU A 590 -7.11 7.96 30.99
CA LEU A 590 -7.25 9.23 31.73
C LEU A 590 -8.36 9.15 32.78
N VAL A 591 -9.49 8.50 32.44
CA VAL A 591 -10.64 8.35 33.34
C VAL A 591 -10.36 7.33 34.46
N THR A 592 -9.57 6.28 34.19
CA THR A 592 -9.22 5.27 35.21
C THR A 592 -8.31 5.79 36.33
N GLY A 593 -7.73 6.99 36.20
CA GLY A 593 -6.92 7.65 37.23
C GLY A 593 -7.74 8.40 38.30
N ALA A 594 -9.04 8.59 38.12
CA ALA A 594 -9.94 9.17 39.11
C ALA A 594 -10.65 8.07 39.90
N SER A 595 -10.44 8.06 41.22
CA SER A 595 -11.04 7.09 42.15
C SER A 595 -12.55 6.95 41.94
N LEU A 596 -12.99 5.74 41.59
CA LEU A 596 -14.37 5.29 41.76
C LEU A 596 -14.37 3.81 42.13
N THR A 597 -13.69 3.51 43.23
CA THR A 597 -13.97 2.28 43.98
C THR A 597 -15.35 2.43 44.63
N ALA A 598 -16.17 1.38 44.52
CA ALA A 598 -17.43 1.13 45.21
C ALA A 598 -18.78 1.66 44.67
N SER A 599 -18.88 2.59 43.71
CA SER A 599 -20.22 3.03 43.23
C SER A 599 -20.66 2.50 41.85
N VAL A 600 -19.74 1.97 41.03
CA VAL A 600 -20.06 1.53 39.66
C VAL A 600 -20.71 0.13 39.62
N LEU A 601 -20.48 -0.70 40.66
CA LEU A 601 -21.04 -2.05 40.70
C LEU A 601 -22.57 -2.07 40.96
N VAL A 602 -23.14 -1.00 41.54
CA VAL A 602 -24.60 -0.89 41.74
C VAL A 602 -25.28 -0.24 40.52
N LEU A 603 -24.60 0.67 39.81
CA LEU A 603 -25.14 1.28 38.59
C LEU A 603 -25.15 0.33 37.38
N GLN A 604 -24.15 -0.56 37.26
CA GLN A 604 -24.06 -1.49 36.14
C GLN A 604 -24.96 -2.72 36.27
N VAL A 605 -25.35 -3.10 37.49
CA VAL A 605 -26.13 -4.34 37.72
C VAL A 605 -27.64 -4.08 37.87
N ALA A 606 -28.06 -2.90 38.34
CA ALA A 606 -29.49 -2.63 38.57
C ALA A 606 -30.10 -1.57 37.63
N VAL A 607 -29.36 -0.51 37.26
CA VAL A 607 -29.96 0.65 36.58
C VAL A 607 -29.78 0.60 35.05
N LEU A 608 -28.67 0.05 34.55
CA LEU A 608 -28.45 -0.10 33.12
C LEU A 608 -29.50 -1.00 32.41
N PRO A 609 -29.99 -2.10 33.01
CA PRO A 609 -31.09 -2.88 32.44
C PRO A 609 -32.43 -2.12 32.43
N LEU A 610 -32.63 -1.16 33.35
CA LEU A 610 -33.88 -0.38 33.47
C LEU A 610 -33.88 0.88 32.58
N LEU A 611 -32.73 1.54 32.42
CA LEU A 611 -32.58 2.67 31.50
C LEU A 611 -32.63 2.23 30.03
N PHE A 612 -32.09 1.04 29.69
CA PHE A 612 -32.24 0.45 28.35
C PHE A 612 -33.69 0.04 28.03
N ARG A 613 -34.56 -0.14 29.04
CA ARG A 613 -35.92 -0.63 28.88
C ARG A 613 -36.97 0.48 28.66
N TYR A 614 -36.70 1.74 29.03
CA TYR A 614 -37.74 2.78 29.06
C TYR A 614 -37.43 4.16 28.47
N SER A 615 -36.21 4.50 28.05
CA SER A 615 -35.97 5.84 27.47
C SER A 615 -36.18 5.89 25.95
N LYS A 616 -37.44 6.09 25.53
CA LYS A 616 -37.84 6.39 24.13
C LYS A 616 -37.40 7.78 23.65
N SER A 617 -36.84 8.63 24.51
CA SER A 617 -36.49 10.01 24.17
C SER A 617 -35.14 10.17 23.46
N VAL A 618 -34.28 9.13 23.45
CA VAL A 618 -33.00 9.15 22.70
C VAL A 618 -33.17 8.65 21.26
N GLN A 619 -34.34 8.07 20.91
CA GLN A 619 -34.62 7.45 19.61
C GLN A 619 -35.14 8.41 18.52
N ARG A 620 -35.04 9.74 18.65
CA ARG A 620 -35.61 10.65 17.65
C ARG A 620 -34.72 11.85 17.36
N LYS A 621 -33.93 11.73 16.29
CA LYS A 621 -33.68 12.81 15.31
C LYS A 621 -32.90 12.27 14.10
N MET A 622 -33.65 12.08 13.01
CA MET A 622 -33.15 11.86 11.65
C MET A 622 -32.51 13.14 11.10
N VAL A 623 -31.55 13.00 10.18
CA VAL A 623 -31.64 13.42 8.76
C VAL A 623 -30.27 13.14 8.08
N PHE A 624 -30.35 12.56 6.88
CA PHE A 624 -29.37 12.08 5.87
C PHE A 624 -27.88 12.50 5.93
N SER A 625 -26.95 11.58 5.60
CA SER A 625 -25.65 11.94 4.95
C SER A 625 -24.84 10.75 4.38
N ASN A 626 -24.51 10.90 3.10
CA ASN A 626 -23.39 10.42 2.26
C ASN A 626 -22.69 9.09 2.61
N CYS A 627 -22.95 8.08 1.77
CA CYS A 627 -21.96 7.03 1.45
C CYS A 627 -21.15 7.48 0.24
N SER A 628 -19.85 7.25 0.28
CA SER A 628 -18.94 7.45 -0.84
C SER A 628 -19.03 6.25 -1.79
N VAL A 629 -19.44 6.53 -3.03
CA VAL A 629 -19.75 5.50 -4.04
C VAL A 629 -18.71 5.57 -5.15
N TRP A 630 -18.21 4.42 -5.59
CA TRP A 630 -17.42 4.28 -6.80
C TRP A 630 -18.27 3.70 -7.91
N HIS A 631 -18.22 4.36 -9.07
CA HIS A 631 -18.75 3.84 -10.32
C HIS A 631 -17.61 3.44 -11.23
N ILE A 632 -17.42 2.13 -11.38
CA ILE A 632 -16.48 1.55 -12.35
C ILE A 632 -17.26 1.19 -13.61
N VAL A 633 -16.76 1.63 -14.76
CA VAL A 633 -17.43 1.46 -16.06
C VAL A 633 -16.92 0.23 -16.83
N PRO A 634 -17.77 -0.39 -17.67
CA PRO A 634 -17.39 -1.44 -18.60
C PRO A 634 -16.13 -1.13 -19.41
N CYS A 635 -15.31 -2.16 -19.70
CA CYS A 635 -14.13 -2.01 -20.55
C CYS A 635 -14.48 -1.42 -21.94
N SER A 636 -15.64 -1.78 -22.48
CA SER A 636 -16.17 -1.24 -23.74
C SER A 636 -16.31 0.29 -23.76
N LEU A 637 -16.63 0.93 -22.63
CA LEU A 637 -16.86 2.37 -22.52
C LEU A 637 -15.60 3.16 -22.15
N PHE A 638 -14.50 2.47 -21.78
CA PHE A 638 -13.28 3.11 -21.30
C PHE A 638 -12.64 4.06 -22.34
N ARG A 639 -12.71 3.75 -23.63
CA ARG A 639 -12.16 4.62 -24.68
C ARG A 639 -13.06 5.83 -24.98
N GLU A 640 -14.37 5.72 -24.76
CA GLU A 640 -15.33 6.77 -25.09
C GLU A 640 -15.39 7.86 -24.00
N LEU A 641 -15.16 7.49 -22.74
CA LEU A 641 -15.12 8.43 -21.62
C LEU A 641 -13.84 9.28 -21.56
N PHE A 642 -12.70 8.73 -22.03
CA PHE A 642 -11.38 9.36 -21.94
C PHE A 642 -10.87 9.99 -23.25
N VAL A 643 -11.65 9.90 -24.33
CA VAL A 643 -11.35 10.57 -25.61
C VAL A 643 -12.41 11.64 -25.87
N VAL A 644 -11.96 12.89 -26.10
CA VAL A 644 -12.68 14.09 -26.56
C VAL A 644 -13.02 15.18 -25.51
N HIS A 645 -12.62 16.39 -25.90
CA HIS A 645 -12.85 17.73 -25.37
C HIS A 645 -14.33 18.04 -25.16
N ASP A 646 -14.80 18.09 -23.91
CA ASP A 646 -16.12 18.62 -23.62
C ASP A 646 -16.28 19.11 -22.18
N TYR A 647 -17.14 20.11 -21.97
CA TYR A 647 -17.33 20.90 -20.73
C TYR A 647 -17.98 20.16 -19.55
N LEU A 648 -18.29 18.85 -19.67
CA LEU A 648 -18.95 18.06 -18.63
C LEU A 648 -17.93 17.42 -17.66
N SER A 649 -18.22 17.44 -16.36
CA SER A 649 -17.42 16.76 -15.34
C SER A 649 -17.46 15.24 -15.51
N ILE A 650 -16.41 14.55 -15.03
CA ILE A 650 -16.31 13.08 -15.08
C ILE A 650 -17.55 12.41 -14.46
N ASP A 651 -18.07 12.95 -13.36
CA ASP A 651 -19.23 12.41 -12.66
C ASP A 651 -20.51 12.50 -13.50
N GLN A 652 -20.71 13.61 -14.24
CA GLN A 652 -21.85 13.76 -15.13
C GLN A 652 -21.77 12.80 -16.32
N ARG A 653 -20.56 12.57 -16.84
CA ARG A 653 -20.35 11.58 -17.93
C ARG A 653 -20.67 10.18 -17.44
N LEU A 654 -20.11 9.77 -16.31
CA LEU A 654 -20.38 8.48 -15.67
C LEU A 654 -21.88 8.27 -15.43
N LEU A 655 -22.57 9.29 -14.92
CA LEU A 655 -24.02 9.23 -14.68
C LEU A 655 -24.83 9.11 -15.98
N ASN A 656 -24.43 9.80 -17.05
CA ASN A 656 -25.08 9.70 -18.35
C ASN A 656 -24.90 8.32 -18.98
N GLU A 657 -23.71 7.72 -18.82
CA GLU A 657 -23.47 6.33 -19.24
C GLU A 657 -24.33 5.34 -18.46
N LEU A 658 -24.41 5.49 -17.12
CA LEU A 658 -25.30 4.66 -16.31
C LEU A 658 -26.77 4.80 -16.72
N ARG A 659 -27.21 6.02 -17.05
CA ARG A 659 -28.58 6.30 -17.50
C ARG A 659 -28.97 5.55 -18.76
N ARG A 660 -28.05 5.40 -19.70
CA ARG A 660 -28.29 4.84 -21.03
C ARG A 660 -27.77 3.41 -21.18
N THR A 661 -27.35 2.78 -20.09
CA THR A 661 -26.68 1.49 -20.18
C THR A 661 -27.63 0.35 -20.49
N LYS A 662 -27.18 -0.53 -21.39
CA LYS A 662 -27.73 -1.88 -21.62
C LYS A 662 -26.90 -2.96 -20.94
N ASN A 663 -25.74 -2.58 -20.40
CA ASN A 663 -24.82 -3.50 -19.75
C ASN A 663 -25.31 -3.83 -18.34
N THR A 664 -24.98 -5.03 -17.87
CA THR A 664 -25.30 -5.45 -16.50
C THR A 664 -24.71 -4.47 -15.49
N VAL A 665 -25.50 -4.11 -14.48
CA VAL A 665 -25.08 -3.27 -13.35
C VAL A 665 -24.96 -4.14 -12.12
N VAL A 666 -23.75 -4.21 -11.55
CA VAL A 666 -23.44 -4.93 -10.32
C VAL A 666 -23.39 -3.95 -9.16
N LEU A 667 -24.24 -4.16 -8.15
CA LEU A 667 -24.08 -3.56 -6.82
C LEU A 667 -23.22 -4.50 -5.96
N TYR A 668 -21.99 -4.09 -5.68
CA TYR A 668 -21.01 -4.90 -4.95
C TYR A 668 -20.99 -4.54 -3.46
N CYS A 669 -21.45 -5.46 -2.61
CA CYS A 669 -21.42 -5.40 -1.16
C CYS A 669 -20.16 -6.09 -0.63
N HIS A 670 -19.20 -5.32 -0.10
CA HIS A 670 -17.92 -5.85 0.37
C HIS A 670 -18.01 -6.59 1.73
N GLY A 671 -16.99 -7.39 2.05
CA GLY A 671 -16.89 -8.14 3.31
C GLY A 671 -16.51 -7.29 4.54
N ASN A 672 -16.35 -7.94 5.69
CA ASN A 672 -16.19 -7.30 7.01
C ASN A 672 -14.92 -6.45 7.20
N SER A 673 -13.88 -6.67 6.39
CA SER A 673 -12.55 -6.07 6.59
C SER A 673 -12.23 -5.04 5.51
N ASN A 674 -11.38 -4.04 5.82
CA ASN A 674 -10.94 -3.00 4.88
C ASN A 674 -12.10 -2.20 4.24
N HIS A 675 -11.80 -1.42 3.19
CA HIS A 675 -12.74 -0.59 2.44
C HIS A 675 -12.78 -0.99 0.95
N ARG A 676 -13.66 -0.38 0.16
CA ARG A 676 -13.89 -0.66 -1.27
C ARG A 676 -12.63 -0.67 -2.15
N ALA A 677 -11.52 -0.06 -1.72
CA ALA A 677 -10.25 0.01 -2.45
C ALA A 677 -9.21 -1.07 -2.08
N SER A 678 -9.60 -2.12 -1.34
CA SER A 678 -8.69 -3.22 -1.01
C SER A 678 -8.16 -3.95 -2.28
N PRO A 679 -6.87 -4.38 -2.34
CA PRO A 679 -6.26 -4.90 -3.56
C PRO A 679 -7.02 -6.03 -4.28
N HIS A 680 -7.50 -7.04 -3.54
CA HIS A 680 -8.28 -8.15 -4.13
C HIS A 680 -9.60 -7.68 -4.76
N ARG A 681 -10.21 -6.62 -4.21
CA ARG A 681 -11.45 -6.05 -4.75
C ARG A 681 -11.19 -5.30 -6.04
N LEU A 682 -10.08 -4.58 -6.13
CA LEU A 682 -9.65 -3.93 -7.36
C LEU A 682 -9.44 -4.97 -8.49
N GLN A 683 -8.88 -6.13 -8.16
CA GLN A 683 -8.76 -7.24 -9.10
C GLN A 683 -10.13 -7.79 -9.52
N MET A 684 -11.05 -7.97 -8.58
CA MET A 684 -12.42 -8.38 -8.89
C MET A 684 -13.17 -7.35 -9.76
N TYR A 685 -13.00 -6.04 -9.49
CA TYR A 685 -13.58 -5.00 -10.33
C TYR A 685 -13.06 -5.08 -11.77
N LYS A 686 -11.78 -5.41 -11.95
CA LYS A 686 -11.22 -5.62 -13.28
C LYS A 686 -11.89 -6.80 -14.00
N VAL A 687 -12.16 -7.91 -13.31
CA VAL A 687 -12.93 -9.03 -13.87
C VAL A 687 -14.33 -8.57 -14.29
N PHE A 688 -15.01 -7.78 -13.48
CA PHE A 688 -16.32 -7.22 -13.86
C PHE A 688 -16.24 -6.26 -15.06
N GLN A 689 -15.19 -5.44 -15.15
CA GLN A 689 -14.98 -4.57 -16.31
C GLN A 689 -14.74 -5.37 -17.59
N ASP A 690 -13.96 -6.45 -17.50
CA ASP A 690 -13.67 -7.36 -18.62
C ASP A 690 -14.94 -8.10 -19.06
N LEU A 691 -15.86 -8.39 -18.13
CA LEU A 691 -17.23 -8.88 -18.41
C LEU A 691 -18.18 -7.79 -18.93
N ASN A 692 -17.70 -6.58 -19.16
CA ASN A 692 -18.48 -5.41 -19.58
C ASN A 692 -19.59 -5.00 -18.59
N PHE A 693 -19.40 -5.15 -17.29
CA PHE A 693 -20.37 -4.71 -16.29
C PHE A 693 -20.08 -3.27 -15.81
N HIS A 694 -21.13 -2.55 -15.42
CA HIS A 694 -20.97 -1.43 -14.51
C HIS A 694 -20.85 -1.98 -13.09
N VAL A 695 -19.88 -1.51 -12.31
CA VAL A 695 -19.74 -1.87 -10.91
C VAL A 695 -20.00 -0.63 -10.06
N ILE A 696 -21.00 -0.72 -9.20
CA ILE A 696 -21.30 0.27 -8.18
C ILE A 696 -20.93 -0.35 -6.84
N THR A 697 -19.92 0.21 -6.19
CA THR A 697 -19.42 -0.25 -4.88
C THR A 697 -19.36 0.94 -3.93
N PHE A 698 -19.51 0.68 -2.63
CA PHE A 698 -19.62 1.70 -1.61
C PHE A 698 -19.06 1.17 -0.29
N ASP A 699 -18.66 2.06 0.61
CA ASP A 699 -18.36 1.66 1.99
C ASP A 699 -19.61 1.81 2.86
N TYR A 700 -19.87 0.84 3.74
CA TYR A 700 -20.95 0.93 4.72
C TYR A 700 -20.71 2.08 5.72
N ARG A 701 -21.74 2.48 6.46
CA ARG A 701 -21.56 3.35 7.63
C ARG A 701 -20.50 2.78 8.59
N GLY A 702 -19.57 3.63 9.01
CA GLY A 702 -18.40 3.24 9.80
C GLY A 702 -17.18 2.77 9.00
N TYR A 703 -17.31 2.55 7.69
CA TYR A 703 -16.23 2.10 6.81
C TYR A 703 -15.67 3.23 5.93
N GLY A 704 -14.38 3.13 5.62
CA GLY A 704 -13.67 4.06 4.73
C GLY A 704 -13.85 5.53 5.10
N ASP A 705 -14.33 6.30 4.12
CA ASP A 705 -14.72 7.71 4.15
C ASP A 705 -16.23 7.92 4.30
N SER A 706 -17.03 6.86 4.49
CA SER A 706 -18.46 6.97 4.83
C SER A 706 -18.67 7.37 6.30
N THR A 707 -19.85 7.90 6.61
CA THR A 707 -20.19 8.46 7.93
C THR A 707 -19.80 7.53 9.08
N ARG A 708 -19.01 8.03 10.05
CA ARG A 708 -18.46 7.25 11.17
C ARG A 708 -19.49 6.99 12.28
N VAL A 709 -20.45 6.11 12.01
CA VAL A 709 -21.38 5.58 13.01
C VAL A 709 -21.21 4.07 13.15
N ARG A 710 -21.61 3.51 14.30
CA ARG A 710 -21.51 2.07 14.54
C ARG A 710 -22.39 1.32 13.51
N PRO A 711 -21.82 0.39 12.71
CA PRO A 711 -22.62 -0.44 11.83
C PRO A 711 -23.47 -1.39 12.67
N THR A 712 -24.75 -1.46 12.33
CA THR A 712 -25.68 -2.51 12.75
C THR A 712 -26.14 -3.25 11.51
N GLU A 713 -26.66 -4.47 11.65
CA GLU A 713 -27.19 -5.22 10.50
C GLU A 713 -28.25 -4.40 9.73
N SER A 714 -29.21 -3.81 10.45
CA SER A 714 -30.22 -2.93 9.85
C SER A 714 -29.63 -1.70 9.16
N GLY A 715 -28.55 -1.14 9.72
CA GLY A 715 -27.90 0.04 9.19
C GLY A 715 -27.15 -0.23 7.89
N VAL A 716 -26.36 -1.30 7.82
CA VAL A 716 -25.61 -1.62 6.59
C VAL A 716 -26.53 -2.09 5.46
N VAL A 717 -27.66 -2.72 5.78
CA VAL A 717 -28.72 -3.07 4.81
C VAL A 717 -29.44 -1.81 4.32
N GLU A 718 -29.67 -0.83 5.20
CA GLU A 718 -30.18 0.49 4.80
C GLU A 718 -29.21 1.20 3.85
N ASP A 719 -27.89 1.16 4.11
CA ASP A 719 -26.89 1.76 3.21
C ASP A 719 -26.95 1.12 1.83
N ALA A 720 -27.02 -0.22 1.77
CA ALA A 720 -27.18 -0.98 0.53
C ALA A 720 -28.49 -0.63 -0.21
N LEU A 721 -29.60 -0.48 0.52
CA LEU A 721 -30.88 -0.04 -0.04
C LEU A 721 -30.80 1.35 -0.66
N GLN A 722 -30.08 2.29 -0.04
CA GLN A 722 -29.93 3.65 -0.56
C GLN A 722 -29.14 3.67 -1.88
N VAL A 723 -28.05 2.90 -1.96
CA VAL A 723 -27.28 2.77 -3.19
C VAL A 723 -28.10 2.04 -4.26
N TYR A 724 -28.82 0.98 -3.90
CA TYR A 724 -29.72 0.27 -4.81
C TYR A 724 -30.82 1.20 -5.36
N SER A 725 -31.47 1.98 -4.50
CA SER A 725 -32.44 3.00 -4.89
C SER A 725 -31.85 4.02 -5.85
N TRP A 726 -30.63 4.49 -5.56
CA TRP A 726 -29.92 5.42 -6.44
C TRP A 726 -29.63 4.81 -7.82
N ILE A 727 -29.22 3.54 -7.89
CA ILE A 727 -29.01 2.82 -9.16
C ILE A 727 -30.31 2.78 -9.96
N ILE A 728 -31.38 2.27 -9.36
CA ILE A 728 -32.68 2.12 -10.04
C ILE A 728 -33.23 3.46 -10.52
N ASN A 729 -33.13 4.51 -9.70
CA ASN A 729 -33.65 5.84 -10.05
C ASN A 729 -32.84 6.53 -11.16
N ASN A 730 -31.59 6.12 -11.38
CA ASN A 730 -30.73 6.71 -12.41
C ASN A 730 -30.67 5.89 -13.69
N ILE A 731 -31.19 4.67 -13.74
CA ILE A 731 -31.28 3.89 -14.98
C ILE A 731 -32.53 4.32 -15.77
N GLN A 732 -32.41 4.57 -17.07
CA GLN A 732 -33.58 4.84 -17.90
C GLN A 732 -34.44 3.58 -18.06
N LYS A 733 -35.74 3.72 -17.80
CA LYS A 733 -36.72 2.63 -17.86
C LYS A 733 -36.80 1.91 -19.21
N ASN A 734 -36.36 2.55 -20.29
CA ASN A 734 -36.44 1.99 -21.65
C ASN A 734 -35.32 0.98 -21.96
N GLU A 735 -34.19 1.03 -21.27
CA GLU A 735 -33.01 0.22 -21.58
C GLU A 735 -32.96 -1.13 -20.82
N GLN A 736 -33.70 -1.23 -19.71
CA GLN A 736 -33.87 -2.43 -18.87
C GLN A 736 -32.59 -3.28 -18.67
N PRO A 737 -31.46 -2.69 -18.21
CA PRO A 737 -30.28 -3.48 -17.89
C PRO A 737 -30.54 -4.43 -16.71
N MET A 738 -29.88 -5.60 -16.71
CA MET A 738 -29.88 -6.47 -15.55
C MET A 738 -29.16 -5.79 -14.39
N VAL A 739 -29.81 -5.74 -13.22
CA VAL A 739 -29.23 -5.27 -11.97
C VAL A 739 -29.01 -6.47 -11.05
N VAL A 740 -27.75 -6.71 -10.69
CA VAL A 740 -27.29 -7.87 -9.91
C VAL A 740 -26.72 -7.38 -8.59
N LEU A 741 -27.14 -7.99 -7.47
CA LEU A 741 -26.42 -7.80 -6.20
C LEU A 741 -25.34 -8.85 -6.06
N TRP A 742 -24.14 -8.40 -5.71
CA TRP A 742 -22.99 -9.25 -5.48
C TRP A 742 -22.46 -9.02 -4.07
N GLY A 743 -22.53 -10.04 -3.21
CA GLY A 743 -21.98 -9.97 -1.86
C GLY A 743 -20.72 -10.80 -1.74
N HIS A 744 -19.68 -10.27 -1.08
CA HIS A 744 -18.48 -11.02 -0.71
C HIS A 744 -18.36 -11.16 0.82
N SER A 745 -18.17 -12.38 1.33
CA SER A 745 -18.04 -12.68 2.76
C SER A 745 -19.24 -12.10 3.54
N LEU A 746 -19.05 -11.23 4.54
CA LEU A 746 -20.16 -10.54 5.25
C LEU A 746 -21.17 -9.84 4.30
N GLY A 747 -20.70 -9.35 3.14
CA GLY A 747 -21.55 -8.74 2.13
C GLY A 747 -22.62 -9.69 1.56
N THR A 748 -22.40 -11.01 1.63
CA THR A 748 -23.38 -12.02 1.22
C THR A 748 -24.65 -11.96 2.08
N ALA A 749 -24.48 -11.83 3.40
CA ALA A 749 -25.59 -11.72 4.33
C ALA A 749 -26.33 -10.38 4.18
N ILE A 750 -25.59 -9.29 3.92
CA ILE A 750 -26.18 -7.95 3.69
C ILE A 750 -27.03 -7.95 2.42
N ALA A 751 -26.49 -8.46 1.32
CA ALA A 751 -27.22 -8.57 0.05
C ALA A 751 -28.43 -9.50 0.16
N ALA A 752 -28.30 -10.64 0.86
CA ALA A 752 -29.40 -11.55 1.13
C ALA A 752 -30.52 -10.90 1.96
N ASN A 753 -30.16 -10.15 3.01
CA ASN A 753 -31.10 -9.45 3.87
C ASN A 753 -31.85 -8.37 3.08
N LEU A 754 -31.14 -7.56 2.28
CA LEU A 754 -31.75 -6.56 1.40
C LEU A 754 -32.77 -7.19 0.45
N VAL A 755 -32.41 -8.29 -0.22
CA VAL A 755 -33.32 -9.00 -1.14
C VAL A 755 -34.54 -9.54 -0.40
N SER A 756 -34.35 -10.22 0.73
CA SER A 756 -35.45 -10.82 1.50
C SER A 756 -36.42 -9.78 2.05
N ASN A 757 -35.95 -8.58 2.39
CA ASN A 757 -36.75 -7.57 3.06
C ASN A 757 -37.06 -6.36 2.17
N LEU A 758 -36.77 -6.43 0.85
CA LEU A 758 -36.88 -5.29 -0.05
C LEU A 758 -38.25 -4.63 -0.02
N SER A 759 -39.34 -5.41 -0.09
CA SER A 759 -40.71 -4.91 -0.07
C SER A 759 -41.03 -4.20 1.25
N THR A 760 -40.67 -4.79 2.39
CA THR A 760 -40.85 -4.21 3.73
C THR A 760 -40.06 -2.91 3.89
N LEU A 761 -38.79 -2.91 3.46
CA LEU A 761 -37.90 -1.76 3.52
C LEU A 761 -38.41 -0.62 2.64
N CYS A 762 -38.88 -0.94 1.43
CA CYS A 762 -39.52 -0.01 0.50
C CYS A 762 -40.78 0.63 1.10
N ASN A 763 -41.69 -0.18 1.64
CA ASN A 763 -42.93 0.28 2.27
C ASN A 763 -42.66 1.22 3.44
N SER A 764 -41.67 0.90 4.29
CA SER A 764 -41.29 1.76 5.42
C SER A 764 -40.75 3.15 5.02
N ARG A 765 -40.31 3.32 3.76
CA ARG A 765 -39.74 4.57 3.23
C ARG A 765 -40.63 5.28 2.22
N GLY A 766 -41.78 4.71 1.86
CA GLY A 766 -42.63 5.23 0.80
C GLY A 766 -41.96 5.20 -0.58
N VAL A 767 -41.00 4.29 -0.80
CA VAL A 767 -40.34 4.08 -2.09
C VAL A 767 -40.79 2.73 -2.65
N CYS A 768 -40.91 2.57 -3.96
CA CYS A 768 -41.18 1.29 -4.59
C CYS A 768 -40.02 0.97 -5.55
N LEU A 769 -39.23 -0.05 -5.21
CA LEU A 769 -38.10 -0.51 -6.02
C LEU A 769 -38.39 -1.91 -6.58
N PRO A 770 -38.04 -2.20 -7.84
CA PRO A 770 -38.15 -3.53 -8.40
C PRO A 770 -37.13 -4.47 -7.72
N PRO A 771 -37.42 -5.79 -7.64
CA PRO A 771 -36.43 -6.76 -7.20
C PRO A 771 -35.23 -6.79 -8.17
N PRO A 772 -34.03 -7.11 -7.67
CA PRO A 772 -32.89 -7.34 -8.54
C PRO A 772 -33.10 -8.57 -9.40
N HIS A 773 -32.38 -8.67 -10.52
CA HIS A 773 -32.52 -9.78 -11.45
C HIS A 773 -31.83 -11.04 -10.95
N ALA A 774 -30.74 -10.89 -10.19
CA ALA A 774 -30.02 -12.01 -9.59
C ALA A 774 -29.23 -11.59 -8.34
N LEU A 775 -28.89 -12.57 -7.52
CA LEU A 775 -28.03 -12.45 -6.35
C LEU A 775 -26.82 -13.39 -6.49
N VAL A 776 -25.61 -12.84 -6.41
CA VAL A 776 -24.36 -13.60 -6.39
C VAL A 776 -23.73 -13.53 -5.01
N LEU A 777 -23.40 -14.70 -4.46
CA LEU A 777 -22.84 -14.87 -3.12
C LEU A 777 -21.43 -15.44 -3.24
N GLU A 778 -20.42 -14.63 -2.96
CA GLU A 778 -19.00 -14.99 -2.97
C GLU A 778 -18.51 -15.24 -1.54
N ALA A 779 -17.97 -16.43 -1.29
CA ALA A 779 -17.57 -16.92 0.03
C ALA A 779 -18.68 -16.80 1.11
N PRO A 780 -19.93 -17.28 0.85
CA PRO A 780 -21.02 -17.13 1.81
C PRO A 780 -20.91 -18.02 3.05
N PHE A 781 -21.61 -17.62 4.10
CA PHE A 781 -21.90 -18.44 5.28
C PHE A 781 -23.41 -18.48 5.53
N ASN A 782 -23.88 -19.52 6.21
CA ASN A 782 -25.31 -19.72 6.44
C ASN A 782 -25.88 -18.78 7.53
N ASN A 783 -25.20 -18.61 8.66
CA ASN A 783 -25.53 -17.56 9.65
C ASN A 783 -24.28 -17.17 10.45
N LEU A 784 -24.29 -15.97 11.07
CA LEU A 784 -23.12 -15.46 11.79
C LEU A 784 -22.74 -16.32 13.00
N LEU A 785 -23.70 -16.97 13.66
CA LEU A 785 -23.40 -17.78 14.84
C LEU A 785 -22.58 -19.02 14.46
N ASP A 786 -22.94 -19.70 13.39
CA ASP A 786 -22.19 -20.84 12.85
C ASP A 786 -20.83 -20.40 12.29
N GLU A 787 -20.76 -19.21 11.68
CA GLU A 787 -19.50 -18.60 11.25
C GLU A 787 -18.59 -18.35 12.44
N ILE A 788 -19.05 -17.64 13.48
CA ILE A 788 -18.29 -17.38 14.71
C ILE A 788 -17.87 -18.68 15.36
N GLU A 789 -18.74 -19.70 15.45
CA GLU A 789 -18.40 -20.97 16.08
C GLU A 789 -17.32 -21.75 15.30
N CYS A 790 -17.40 -21.75 13.96
CA CYS A 790 -16.48 -22.49 13.11
C CYS A 790 -15.22 -21.69 12.71
N HIS A 791 -15.19 -20.39 13.00
CA HIS A 791 -14.10 -19.49 12.63
C HIS A 791 -12.77 -19.97 13.25
N PRO A 792 -11.64 -19.91 12.53
CA PRO A 792 -10.34 -20.37 13.04
C PRO A 792 -9.95 -19.76 14.39
N PHE A 793 -10.32 -18.50 14.63
CA PHE A 793 -10.08 -17.82 15.91
C PHE A 793 -10.85 -18.46 17.07
N SER A 794 -12.09 -18.88 16.83
CA SER A 794 -12.93 -19.53 17.83
C SER A 794 -12.51 -20.97 18.10
N LYS A 795 -11.98 -21.68 17.09
CA LYS A 795 -11.39 -23.02 17.27
C LYS A 795 -10.20 -23.05 18.23
N LEU A 796 -9.49 -21.93 18.43
CA LEU A 796 -8.40 -21.82 19.41
C LEU A 796 -8.90 -21.86 20.86
N VAL A 797 -10.16 -21.47 21.09
CA VAL A 797 -10.75 -21.30 22.42
C VAL A 797 -12.01 -22.16 22.64
N SER A 798 -12.41 -22.96 21.65
CA SER A 798 -13.64 -23.77 21.66
C SER A 798 -13.63 -24.91 22.68
N TRP A 799 -12.47 -25.23 23.26
CA TRP A 799 -12.31 -26.25 24.30
C TRP A 799 -12.79 -25.78 25.69
N LEU A 800 -13.12 -24.49 25.87
CA LEU A 800 -13.56 -23.94 27.16
C LEU A 800 -15.03 -24.32 27.47
N PRO A 801 -15.37 -24.79 28.69
CA PRO A 801 -16.73 -25.23 29.03
C PRO A 801 -17.82 -24.14 28.93
N TYR A 802 -17.43 -22.88 29.08
CA TYR A 802 -18.31 -21.71 28.98
C TYR A 802 -18.21 -20.99 27.62
N PHE A 803 -17.47 -21.54 26.65
CA PHE A 803 -17.28 -20.95 25.32
C PHE A 803 -18.60 -20.51 24.68
N ARG A 804 -19.59 -21.41 24.62
CA ARG A 804 -20.90 -21.07 24.05
C ARG A 804 -21.62 -19.99 24.84
N GLY A 805 -21.53 -20.01 26.18
CA GLY A 805 -22.21 -19.07 27.06
C GLY A 805 -21.63 -17.65 27.03
N SER A 806 -20.32 -17.52 26.85
CA SER A 806 -19.60 -16.24 26.95
C SER A 806 -19.15 -15.66 25.61
N PHE A 807 -18.93 -16.50 24.59
CA PHE A 807 -18.40 -16.07 23.28
C PHE A 807 -19.42 -16.15 22.15
N VAL A 808 -20.39 -17.08 22.23
CA VAL A 808 -21.43 -17.23 21.20
C VAL A 808 -22.72 -16.51 21.61
N LYS A 809 -23.14 -16.64 22.87
CA LYS A 809 -24.39 -16.06 23.39
C LYS A 809 -24.50 -14.52 23.25
N PRO A 810 -23.44 -13.70 23.39
CA PRO A 810 -23.54 -12.26 23.17
C PRO A 810 -23.96 -11.86 21.75
N PHE A 811 -23.61 -12.68 20.75
CA PHE A 811 -24.00 -12.49 19.35
C PHE A 811 -25.41 -13.02 19.03
N MET A 812 -26.11 -13.62 20.01
CA MET A 812 -27.52 -14.00 19.88
C MET A 812 -28.48 -12.82 20.09
N SER A 813 -27.97 -11.61 20.35
CA SER A 813 -28.79 -10.39 20.44
C SER A 813 -29.20 -9.89 19.04
N SER A 814 -30.42 -9.34 18.93
CA SER A 814 -31.11 -9.04 17.65
C SER A 814 -30.46 -7.98 16.74
N GLU A 815 -29.30 -7.44 17.08
CA GLU A 815 -28.66 -6.34 16.33
C GLU A 815 -27.62 -6.81 15.29
N HIS A 816 -27.17 -8.08 15.34
CA HIS A 816 -26.06 -8.60 14.51
C HIS A 816 -26.24 -10.08 14.13
N THR A 817 -27.43 -10.51 13.74
CA THR A 817 -27.73 -11.94 13.55
C THR A 817 -27.27 -12.52 12.21
N PHE A 818 -27.30 -11.72 11.13
CA PHE A 818 -26.91 -12.09 9.75
C PHE A 818 -27.29 -13.55 9.40
N THR A 819 -28.59 -13.86 9.46
CA THR A 819 -29.14 -15.20 9.17
C THR A 819 -29.42 -15.37 7.68
N THR A 820 -28.36 -15.53 6.89
CA THR A 820 -28.42 -15.69 5.42
C THR A 820 -29.36 -16.82 5.01
N ASP A 821 -29.29 -17.96 5.70
CA ASP A 821 -30.18 -19.11 5.55
C ASP A 821 -31.67 -18.74 5.66
N CYS A 822 -32.04 -18.00 6.70
CA CYS A 822 -33.41 -17.55 6.96
C CYS A 822 -33.89 -16.51 5.95
N TYR A 823 -33.01 -15.61 5.49
CA TYR A 823 -33.35 -14.61 4.48
C TYR A 823 -33.63 -15.27 3.13
N LEU A 824 -32.75 -16.15 2.67
CA LEU A 824 -32.84 -16.74 1.35
C LEU A 824 -33.93 -17.81 1.24
N SER A 825 -34.29 -18.46 2.35
CA SER A 825 -35.44 -19.36 2.42
C SER A 825 -36.79 -18.65 2.17
N ARG A 826 -36.85 -17.32 2.33
CA ARG A 826 -38.07 -16.51 2.10
C ARG A 826 -38.19 -15.98 0.68
N VAL A 827 -37.18 -16.17 -0.17
CA VAL A 827 -37.14 -15.68 -1.55
C VAL A 827 -36.84 -16.78 -2.57
N PRO A 828 -37.71 -17.82 -2.67
CA PRO A 828 -37.49 -18.95 -3.59
C PRO A 828 -37.53 -18.54 -5.07
N SER A 829 -38.06 -17.35 -5.38
CA SER A 829 -38.14 -16.78 -6.72
C SER A 829 -36.89 -16.01 -7.17
N MET A 830 -35.90 -15.78 -6.29
CA MET A 830 -34.67 -15.06 -6.64
C MET A 830 -33.64 -16.01 -7.28
N PRO A 831 -33.12 -15.74 -8.49
CA PRO A 831 -31.98 -16.50 -9.01
C PRO A 831 -30.71 -16.26 -8.16
N ILE A 832 -30.04 -17.34 -7.75
CA ILE A 832 -28.86 -17.28 -6.87
C ILE A 832 -27.68 -18.05 -7.47
N LEU A 833 -26.52 -17.41 -7.52
CA LEU A 833 -25.22 -18.04 -7.78
C LEU A 833 -24.38 -18.00 -6.50
N MET A 834 -23.96 -19.16 -6.02
CA MET A 834 -23.02 -19.31 -4.91
C MET A 834 -21.64 -19.66 -5.47
N LEU A 835 -20.63 -18.91 -5.06
CA LEU A 835 -19.24 -19.08 -5.44
C LEU A 835 -18.42 -19.25 -4.16
N HIS A 836 -17.76 -20.40 -3.98
CA HIS A 836 -16.96 -20.63 -2.77
C HIS A 836 -15.70 -21.44 -3.09
N SER A 837 -14.62 -21.18 -2.38
CA SER A 837 -13.40 -21.98 -2.54
C SER A 837 -13.25 -23.06 -1.47
N ARG A 838 -12.88 -24.29 -1.87
CA ARG A 838 -12.51 -25.37 -0.95
C ARG A 838 -11.27 -25.03 -0.12
N GLY A 839 -10.40 -24.16 -0.63
CA GLY A 839 -9.20 -23.67 0.06
C GLY A 839 -9.42 -22.48 0.99
N ASP A 840 -10.68 -22.04 1.18
CA ASP A 840 -11.02 -20.92 2.05
C ASP A 840 -10.72 -21.25 3.53
N ARG A 841 -9.76 -20.51 4.10
CA ARG A 841 -9.35 -20.65 5.52
C ARG A 841 -10.04 -19.65 6.44
N ILE A 842 -10.86 -18.74 5.91
CA ILE A 842 -11.56 -17.71 6.67
C ILE A 842 -13.01 -18.15 6.88
N VAL A 843 -13.75 -18.37 5.79
CA VAL A 843 -15.13 -18.89 5.83
C VAL A 843 -15.10 -20.36 5.40
N PRO A 844 -15.30 -21.32 6.31
CA PRO A 844 -15.25 -22.74 5.97
C PRO A 844 -16.26 -23.09 4.86
N TYR A 845 -15.79 -23.84 3.85
CA TYR A 845 -16.60 -24.31 2.71
C TYR A 845 -17.87 -25.07 3.13
N ASP A 846 -17.83 -25.75 4.28
CA ASP A 846 -18.97 -26.48 4.83
C ASP A 846 -20.15 -25.56 5.17
N LEU A 847 -19.91 -24.30 5.55
CA LEU A 847 -20.98 -23.34 5.83
C LEU A 847 -21.73 -22.93 4.55
N ALA A 848 -21.02 -22.83 3.43
CA ALA A 848 -21.63 -22.61 2.12
C ALA A 848 -22.42 -23.83 1.65
N CYS A 849 -21.92 -25.05 1.90
CA CYS A 849 -22.67 -26.28 1.63
C CYS A 849 -23.97 -26.32 2.43
N LYS A 850 -23.88 -26.05 3.75
CA LYS A 850 -25.04 -25.97 4.65
C LYS A 850 -26.06 -24.92 4.20
N LEU A 851 -25.60 -23.75 3.75
CA LEU A 851 -26.46 -22.71 3.19
C LEU A 851 -27.15 -23.21 1.91
N HIS A 852 -26.40 -23.82 0.99
CA HIS A 852 -26.94 -24.32 -0.27
C HIS A 852 -28.03 -25.38 -0.03
N GLU A 853 -27.80 -26.33 0.88
CA GLU A 853 -28.78 -27.34 1.28
C GLU A 853 -30.06 -26.71 1.84
N CYS A 854 -29.91 -25.70 2.72
CA CYS A 854 -31.05 -24.98 3.30
C CYS A 854 -31.89 -24.26 2.22
N ILE A 855 -31.24 -23.54 1.30
CA ILE A 855 -31.92 -22.84 0.21
C ILE A 855 -32.57 -23.84 -0.75
N SER A 856 -31.87 -24.92 -1.10
CA SER A 856 -32.38 -25.97 -1.98
C SER A 856 -33.66 -26.59 -1.40
N ALA A 857 -33.67 -26.89 -0.09
CA ALA A 857 -34.85 -27.42 0.61
C ALA A 857 -36.04 -26.45 0.58
N SER A 858 -35.79 -25.14 0.64
CA SER A 858 -36.85 -24.11 0.53
C SER A 858 -37.44 -23.96 -0.89
N ARG A 859 -36.75 -24.47 -1.91
CA ARG A 859 -37.12 -24.38 -3.33
C ARG A 859 -37.68 -25.71 -3.84
N SER A 860 -38.84 -26.13 -3.34
CA SER A 860 -39.55 -27.29 -3.93
C SER A 860 -39.93 -27.01 -5.40
N THR A 861 -40.03 -28.08 -6.21
CA THR A 861 -40.17 -28.09 -7.69
C THR A 861 -40.83 -26.85 -8.30
N GLY A 862 -40.01 -25.91 -8.80
CA GLY A 862 -40.47 -24.64 -9.40
C GLY A 862 -39.68 -23.37 -9.02
N GLY A 863 -38.68 -23.47 -8.13
CA GLY A 863 -37.84 -22.34 -7.70
C GLY A 863 -37.02 -21.70 -8.83
N ALA A 864 -36.51 -20.48 -8.60
CA ALA A 864 -35.53 -19.86 -9.48
C ALA A 864 -34.19 -20.61 -9.49
N PRO A 865 -33.34 -20.40 -10.52
CA PRO A 865 -32.03 -21.02 -10.59
C PRO A 865 -31.23 -20.87 -9.30
N LEU A 866 -30.68 -21.99 -8.81
CA LEU A 866 -29.71 -22.05 -7.72
C LEU A 866 -28.48 -22.78 -8.26
N VAL A 867 -27.39 -22.06 -8.47
CA VAL A 867 -26.13 -22.62 -8.99
C VAL A 867 -25.08 -22.49 -7.89
N PHE A 868 -24.39 -23.59 -7.56
CA PHE A 868 -23.26 -23.58 -6.63
C PHE A 868 -22.01 -24.05 -7.35
N HIS A 869 -21.01 -23.17 -7.45
CA HIS A 869 -19.73 -23.47 -8.07
C HIS A 869 -18.61 -23.42 -7.03
N SER A 870 -17.75 -24.44 -7.01
CA SER A 870 -16.62 -24.53 -6.11
C SER A 870 -15.30 -24.31 -6.82
N PHE A 871 -14.38 -23.55 -6.21
CA PHE A 871 -13.02 -23.31 -6.69
C PHE A 871 -11.97 -23.93 -5.75
N ASP A 872 -10.71 -23.99 -6.19
CA ASP A 872 -9.55 -24.44 -5.39
C ASP A 872 -8.53 -23.30 -5.17
N ARG A 873 -8.96 -22.23 -4.47
CA ARG A 873 -8.24 -20.96 -4.24
C ARG A 873 -8.31 -20.49 -2.76
N GLY A 874 -7.71 -19.34 -2.40
CA GLY A 874 -7.93 -18.72 -1.09
C GLY A 874 -9.23 -17.88 -1.02
N HIS A 875 -9.55 -17.37 0.18
CA HIS A 875 -10.79 -16.58 0.45
C HIS A 875 -10.96 -15.38 -0.50
N ASN A 876 -9.86 -14.67 -0.79
CA ASN A 876 -9.89 -13.43 -1.57
C ASN A 876 -9.43 -13.63 -3.03
N ASP A 877 -9.16 -14.87 -3.43
CA ASP A 877 -8.38 -15.15 -4.66
C ASP A 877 -9.27 -15.68 -5.79
N LEU A 878 -10.60 -15.63 -5.64
CA LEU A 878 -11.54 -16.06 -6.69
C LEU A 878 -11.40 -15.21 -7.97
N CYS A 879 -11.02 -13.94 -7.84
CA CYS A 879 -10.75 -13.07 -8.99
C CYS A 879 -9.58 -13.57 -9.88
N GLU A 880 -8.73 -14.47 -9.38
CA GLU A 880 -7.63 -15.07 -10.14
C GLU A 880 -8.05 -16.36 -10.88
N ALA A 881 -9.28 -16.85 -10.67
CA ALA A 881 -9.76 -18.07 -11.30
C ALA A 881 -10.13 -17.80 -12.78
N PRO A 882 -9.43 -18.42 -13.75
CA PRO A 882 -9.68 -18.19 -15.17
C PRO A 882 -11.10 -18.62 -15.62
N GLU A 883 -11.73 -19.55 -14.89
CA GLU A 883 -13.07 -20.06 -15.14
C GLU A 883 -14.18 -19.16 -14.56
N LEU A 884 -13.87 -18.22 -13.65
CA LEU A 884 -14.88 -17.36 -13.01
C LEU A 884 -15.74 -16.57 -14.01
N PRO A 885 -15.18 -15.89 -15.04
CA PRO A 885 -15.99 -15.19 -16.04
C PRO A 885 -17.03 -16.08 -16.71
N ALA A 886 -16.63 -17.29 -17.14
CA ALA A 886 -17.51 -18.23 -17.83
C ALA A 886 -18.65 -18.73 -16.93
N VAL A 887 -18.37 -18.96 -15.64
CA VAL A 887 -19.39 -19.36 -14.65
C VAL A 887 -20.43 -18.25 -14.47
N VAL A 888 -19.99 -17.01 -14.35
CA VAL A 888 -20.87 -15.84 -14.18
C VAL A 888 -21.73 -15.63 -15.42
N GLU A 889 -21.14 -15.64 -16.62
CA GLU A 889 -21.89 -15.48 -17.88
C GLU A 889 -22.94 -16.58 -18.07
N SER A 890 -22.57 -17.84 -17.82
CA SER A 890 -23.49 -18.99 -17.92
C SER A 890 -24.70 -18.83 -17.00
N PHE A 891 -24.47 -18.39 -15.75
CA PHE A 891 -25.55 -18.12 -14.81
C PHE A 891 -26.44 -16.95 -15.26
N LEU A 892 -25.86 -15.84 -15.73
CA LEU A 892 -26.64 -14.69 -16.18
C LEU A 892 -27.47 -15.02 -17.44
N GLU A 893 -26.97 -15.85 -18.34
CA GLU A 893 -27.75 -16.36 -19.48
C GLU A 893 -28.91 -17.26 -19.04
N LEU A 894 -28.73 -18.04 -17.96
CA LEU A 894 -29.82 -18.81 -17.36
C LEU A 894 -30.90 -17.90 -16.76
N VAL A 895 -30.50 -16.76 -16.17
CA VAL A 895 -31.42 -15.76 -15.64
C VAL A 895 -32.22 -15.09 -16.76
N LYS A 896 -31.60 -14.74 -17.89
CA LYS A 896 -32.29 -14.11 -19.04
C LYS A 896 -33.34 -15.00 -19.71
N LYS A 897 -33.18 -16.33 -19.62
CA LYS A 897 -34.08 -17.32 -20.25
C LYS A 897 -35.39 -17.54 -19.46
N LYS A 898 -35.47 -17.05 -18.23
CA LYS A 898 -36.62 -17.17 -17.34
C LYS A 898 -37.36 -15.83 -17.28
#